data_AF-A0AAV0NTC7-F1
#
_entry.id   AF-A0AAV0NTC7-F1
#
_cell.length_a   1.000
_cell.length_b   1.000
_cell.length_c   1.000
_cell.angle_alpha   90.00
_cell.angle_beta   90.00
_cell.angle_gamma   90.00
#
_symmetry.space_group_name_H-M   'P 1'
#
loop_
_entity.id
_entity.type
_entity.pdbx_description
1 polymer ?
#
loop_
_entity_poly.entity_id
_entity_poly.type
_entity_poly.pdbx_seq_one_letter_code
_entity_poly.pdbx_strand_id
1 'polypeptide(L)'
;MAWVCVSKEADVSEVTKDILEEVTGRKCFSTTLNQLQVMLKEKLNGKKFLLVLDDVWNDKYAHWDILLRPLKSGTEGSKVVVTTRHETVASVMGTVVAYHLRELSDDDCWCLFLKHVFEEGKSGRHIELELIGREMVRKCRGLPLAAKTLAGLLRAKTDVAEWERVLKSDMWDLSNEDILPALRLSYHYLPSHLKQCFAYCALFPKDYVFEKEELVLLWMAEDFLVLGKECKTMEEVGGEYFHDLVARSFFQRSSVYPSCFIMHDLVNDLAKFVAGEFWFRLEGDDSREIGKRTRHLSYTSVEHDVSKKLESFQGAQLLRTFLLVEWSQLDEDVMRGLLQKFSRLRVLSLCCYRGLSELPKSLSKLKHLRYMNLSGSSIRRLPATICKLYNLQTLILFECKELVVLPTNMGRLINLLHLDIRGTNLKNMPPQIGQLRKLLRLSDFVVGIQGDCSIKELGELQHLQEQLRICSLQNVTIPRDALQANLKGKKNIKKLKLEWDNGDGDFMSHMEVLEQLQPHRNIESLSIDGYGGSRFPAWVGDFYYSNILQEIEIKNCCEVKIFPVEMFPELKTLRFSSCPRLQRLFPPEANNDYLKNLSSLEIMDCPGLGSFLNRRLPAPNLSRFMLLGCSNLASFPGEKLLPSTLTSLKIGDFQNLTSLDFTGLRHLTGLRELEICNCPKLRSLPDEGLPFSLSSLSVFLCPLLEHRCQPYTGEDWPKICHIPHIEISFFQISCQS
;
A
#
# COMPACT_ATOMS: atom_id res chain seq x y z
N MET A 1 2.78 21.03 -0.55
CA MET A 1 3.91 20.69 -1.44
C MET A 1 3.44 19.56 -2.31
N ALA A 2 3.71 19.60 -3.62
CA ALA A 2 3.41 18.51 -4.55
C ALA A 2 4.70 18.06 -5.22
N TRP A 3 4.88 16.75 -5.39
CA TRP A 3 6.02 16.14 -6.05
C TRP A 3 5.54 15.27 -7.21
N VAL A 4 6.01 15.55 -8.42
CA VAL A 4 5.64 14.83 -9.63
C VAL A 4 6.91 14.43 -10.37
N CYS A 5 7.07 13.14 -10.64
CA CYS A 5 8.13 12.66 -11.55
C CYS A 5 7.64 12.76 -12.99
N VAL A 6 8.44 13.34 -13.88
CA VAL A 6 8.06 13.58 -15.26
C VAL A 6 8.76 12.56 -16.17
N SER A 7 7.98 11.66 -16.76
CA SER A 7 8.54 10.68 -17.70
C SER A 7 9.08 11.38 -18.96
N LYS A 8 10.04 10.74 -19.64
CA LYS A 8 10.67 11.28 -20.86
C LYS A 8 9.66 11.56 -21.98
N GLU A 9 8.55 10.82 -22.01
CA GLU A 9 7.52 10.86 -23.05
C GLU A 9 6.23 11.54 -22.57
N ALA A 10 6.18 12.01 -21.32
CA ALA A 10 4.96 12.56 -20.74
C ALA A 10 4.45 13.78 -21.53
N ASP A 11 3.17 13.76 -21.85
CA ASP A 11 2.47 14.90 -22.43
C ASP A 11 2.02 15.89 -21.34
N VAL A 12 1.57 17.08 -21.76
CA VAL A 12 1.16 18.12 -20.79
C VAL A 12 -0.09 17.69 -20.00
N SER A 13 -0.93 16.82 -20.56
CA SER A 13 -2.16 16.34 -19.92
C SER A 13 -1.84 15.38 -18.78
N GLU A 14 -0.93 14.44 -18.98
CA GLU A 14 -0.44 13.52 -17.96
C GLU A 14 0.20 14.27 -16.81
N VAL A 15 1.15 15.16 -17.09
CA VAL A 15 1.80 15.95 -16.02
C VAL A 15 0.79 16.81 -15.27
N THR A 16 -0.17 17.44 -15.96
CA THR A 16 -1.23 18.24 -15.30
C THR A 16 -2.11 17.35 -14.41
N LYS A 17 -2.42 16.14 -14.86
CA LYS A 17 -3.19 15.17 -14.09
C LYS A 17 -2.42 14.73 -12.84
N ASP A 18 -1.16 14.37 -12.97
CA ASP A 18 -0.34 13.93 -11.85
C ASP A 18 -0.17 15.03 -10.79
N ILE A 19 0.03 16.28 -11.23
CA ILE A 19 0.03 17.44 -10.32
C ILE A 19 -1.32 17.55 -9.61
N LEU A 20 -2.43 17.41 -10.32
CA LEU A 20 -3.76 17.52 -9.73
C LEU A 20 -4.03 16.39 -8.72
N GLU A 21 -3.66 15.15 -9.04
CA GLU A 21 -3.81 14.00 -8.13
C GLU A 21 -2.96 14.19 -6.87
N GLU A 22 -1.74 14.69 -7.01
CA GLU A 22 -0.84 14.96 -5.89
C GLU A 22 -1.34 16.14 -5.03
N VAL A 23 -1.82 17.22 -5.66
CA VAL A 23 -2.38 18.39 -4.96
C VAL A 23 -3.68 18.03 -4.22
N THR A 24 -4.45 17.06 -4.72
CA THR A 24 -5.76 16.70 -4.14
C THR A 24 -5.75 15.44 -3.27
N GLY A 25 -4.70 14.61 -3.37
CA GLY A 25 -4.64 13.29 -2.74
C GLY A 25 -5.69 12.30 -3.26
N ARG A 26 -6.24 12.54 -4.47
CA ARG A 26 -7.32 11.72 -5.05
C ARG A 26 -7.04 11.44 -6.53
N LYS A 27 -7.32 10.21 -6.97
CA LYS A 27 -7.25 9.85 -8.40
C LYS A 27 -8.26 10.64 -9.22
N CYS A 28 -7.82 11.13 -10.37
CA CYS A 28 -8.62 11.92 -11.30
C CYS A 28 -9.00 11.08 -12.52
N PHE A 29 -10.28 11.08 -12.89
CA PHE A 29 -10.82 10.31 -14.02
C PHE A 29 -11.08 11.16 -15.27
N SER A 30 -10.79 12.46 -15.21
CA SER A 30 -10.89 13.35 -16.35
C SER A 30 -9.81 13.02 -17.39
N THR A 31 -10.18 13.05 -18.68
CA THR A 31 -9.29 12.72 -19.79
C THR A 31 -8.90 13.93 -20.64
N THR A 32 -9.49 15.11 -20.40
CA THR A 32 -9.20 16.30 -21.22
C THR A 32 -8.34 17.31 -20.47
N LEU A 33 -7.30 17.82 -21.15
CA LEU A 33 -6.37 18.81 -20.60
C LEU A 33 -7.10 20.06 -20.07
N ASN A 34 -8.12 20.56 -20.77
CA ASN A 34 -8.87 21.74 -20.33
C ASN A 34 -9.57 21.53 -18.98
N GLN A 35 -10.21 20.38 -18.78
CA GLN A 35 -10.86 20.06 -17.51
C GLN A 35 -9.84 19.94 -16.38
N LEU A 36 -8.72 19.24 -16.64
CA LEU A 36 -7.62 19.11 -15.68
C LEU A 36 -7.06 20.47 -15.28
N GLN A 37 -6.84 21.37 -16.23
CA GLN A 37 -6.33 22.72 -15.97
C GLN A 37 -7.31 23.57 -15.18
N VAL A 38 -8.62 23.51 -15.45
CA VAL A 38 -9.63 24.24 -14.67
C VAL A 38 -9.64 23.74 -13.22
N MET A 39 -9.70 22.42 -13.02
CA MET A 39 -9.67 21.83 -11.69
C MET A 39 -8.39 22.19 -10.92
N LEU A 40 -7.23 22.08 -11.58
CA LEU A 40 -5.96 22.41 -10.95
C LEU A 40 -5.90 23.90 -10.59
N LYS A 41 -6.32 24.78 -11.50
CA LYS A 41 -6.40 26.22 -11.27
C LYS A 41 -7.26 26.55 -10.06
N GLU A 42 -8.45 25.95 -9.94
CA GLU A 42 -9.35 26.14 -8.80
C GLU A 42 -8.71 25.70 -7.49
N LYS A 43 -7.96 24.59 -7.49
CA LYS A 43 -7.28 24.08 -6.29
C LYS A 43 -6.09 24.92 -5.86
N LEU A 44 -5.38 25.53 -6.81
CA LEU A 44 -4.23 26.39 -6.55
C LEU A 44 -4.61 27.85 -6.27
N ASN A 45 -5.81 28.27 -6.68
CA ASN A 45 -6.25 29.66 -6.58
C ASN A 45 -6.16 30.19 -5.14
N GLY A 46 -5.40 31.26 -4.94
CA GLY A 46 -5.24 31.88 -3.62
C GLY A 46 -4.32 31.11 -2.65
N LYS A 47 -3.65 30.03 -3.10
CA LYS A 47 -2.73 29.24 -2.27
C LYS A 47 -1.27 29.48 -2.63
N LYS A 48 -0.41 29.45 -1.62
CA LYS A 48 1.04 29.41 -1.80
C LYS A 48 1.48 27.96 -1.90
N PHE A 49 2.21 27.58 -2.94
CA PHE A 49 2.62 26.20 -3.15
C PHE A 49 4.11 26.05 -3.45
N LEU A 50 4.61 24.85 -3.17
CA LEU A 50 5.88 24.34 -3.67
C LEU A 50 5.56 23.12 -4.53
N LEU A 51 5.91 23.19 -5.81
CA LEU A 51 5.78 22.09 -6.76
C LEU A 51 7.17 21.61 -7.16
N VAL A 52 7.43 20.32 -7.09
CA VAL A 52 8.66 19.69 -7.60
C VAL A 52 8.30 18.89 -8.84
N LEU A 53 8.92 19.23 -9.97
CA LEU A 53 8.88 18.46 -11.21
C LEU A 53 10.23 17.78 -11.37
N ASP A 54 10.26 16.48 -11.08
CA ASP A 54 11.48 15.69 -11.01
C ASP A 54 11.79 15.02 -12.36
N ASP A 55 13.07 15.00 -12.74
CA ASP A 55 13.64 14.41 -13.96
C ASP A 55 12.99 14.87 -15.28
N VAL A 56 12.81 16.17 -15.49
CA VAL A 56 12.17 16.71 -16.71
C VAL A 56 13.06 16.60 -17.94
N TRP A 57 12.53 16.06 -19.05
CA TRP A 57 13.27 15.84 -20.30
C TRP A 57 12.90 16.78 -21.46
N ASN A 58 11.67 17.31 -21.48
CA ASN A 58 11.12 18.01 -22.63
C ASN A 58 11.56 19.49 -22.66
N ASP A 59 12.21 19.92 -23.74
CA ASP A 59 12.70 21.29 -23.94
C ASP A 59 11.75 22.17 -24.76
N LYS A 60 10.55 21.68 -25.11
CA LYS A 60 9.55 22.45 -25.86
C LYS A 60 8.90 23.51 -24.98
N TYR A 61 9.30 24.76 -25.15
CA TYR A 61 8.72 25.91 -24.45
C TYR A 61 7.19 25.98 -24.53
N ALA A 62 6.59 25.60 -25.66
CA ALA A 62 5.14 25.59 -25.82
C ALA A 62 4.41 24.65 -24.83
N HIS A 63 4.99 23.48 -24.55
CA HIS A 63 4.41 22.53 -23.59
C HIS A 63 4.50 23.10 -22.17
N TRP A 64 5.62 23.74 -21.85
CA TRP A 64 5.83 24.41 -20.57
C TRP A 64 4.88 25.60 -20.35
N ASP A 65 4.69 26.46 -21.36
CA ASP A 65 3.72 27.57 -21.27
C ASP A 65 2.31 27.08 -20.97
N ILE A 66 1.89 25.97 -21.61
CA ILE A 66 0.58 25.37 -21.36
C ILE A 66 0.49 24.84 -19.93
N LEU A 67 1.50 24.11 -19.44
CA LEU A 67 1.54 23.57 -18.08
C LEU A 67 1.53 24.68 -17.01
N LEU A 68 2.15 25.83 -17.28
CA LEU A 68 2.20 26.97 -16.37
C LEU A 68 0.85 27.68 -16.18
N ARG A 69 -0.09 27.60 -17.12
CA ARG A 69 -1.36 28.34 -17.09
C ARG A 69 -2.15 28.16 -15.78
N PRO A 70 -2.43 26.93 -15.32
CA PRO A 70 -3.11 26.72 -14.04
C PRO A 70 -2.26 27.15 -12.83
N LEU A 71 -0.93 27.06 -12.92
CA LEU A 71 -0.02 27.39 -11.81
C LEU A 71 0.01 28.90 -11.50
N LYS A 72 -0.33 29.75 -12.48
CA LYS A 72 -0.40 31.21 -12.33
C LYS A 72 -1.52 31.68 -11.38
N SER A 73 -2.45 30.83 -10.95
CA SER A 73 -3.45 31.19 -9.92
C SER A 73 -2.92 31.14 -8.49
N GLY A 74 -1.71 30.61 -8.28
CA GLY A 74 -1.06 30.61 -6.97
C GLY A 74 -0.73 32.02 -6.47
N THR A 75 -0.63 32.17 -5.15
CA THR A 75 -0.21 33.43 -4.52
C THR A 75 1.29 33.65 -4.65
N GLU A 76 1.70 34.90 -4.47
CA GLU A 76 3.09 35.33 -4.52
C GLU A 76 3.97 34.52 -3.55
N GLY A 77 5.16 34.17 -4.02
CA GLY A 77 6.10 33.30 -3.31
C GLY A 77 5.86 31.80 -3.51
N SER A 78 4.90 31.40 -4.34
CA SER A 78 4.83 30.02 -4.85
C SER A 78 6.08 29.70 -5.68
N LYS A 79 6.60 28.48 -5.55
CA LYS A 79 7.83 28.05 -6.21
C LYS A 79 7.62 26.75 -6.96
N VAL A 80 8.23 26.66 -8.14
CA VAL A 80 8.39 25.40 -8.88
C VAL A 80 9.87 25.06 -8.91
N VAL A 81 10.21 23.85 -8.47
CA VAL A 81 11.55 23.29 -8.56
C VAL A 81 11.52 22.27 -9.68
N VAL A 82 12.38 22.46 -10.67
CA VAL A 82 12.56 21.52 -11.78
C VAL A 82 13.93 20.87 -11.62
N THR A 83 13.99 19.55 -11.63
CA THR A 83 15.25 18.81 -11.77
C THR A 83 15.34 18.27 -13.20
N THR A 84 16.54 18.26 -13.77
CA THR A 84 16.76 17.76 -15.12
C THR A 84 18.23 17.41 -15.30
N ARG A 85 18.51 16.52 -16.26
CA ARG A 85 19.86 16.18 -16.71
C ARG A 85 20.34 17.06 -17.87
N HIS A 86 19.47 17.90 -18.42
CA HIS A 86 19.71 18.68 -19.63
C HIS A 86 19.76 20.19 -19.37
N GLU A 87 20.89 20.80 -19.73
CA GLU A 87 21.09 22.26 -19.62
C GLU A 87 20.04 23.05 -20.41
N THR A 88 19.64 22.53 -21.58
CA THR A 88 18.64 23.15 -22.44
C THR A 88 17.28 23.24 -21.76
N VAL A 89 16.84 22.16 -21.10
CA VAL A 89 15.59 22.13 -20.32
C VAL A 89 15.65 23.14 -19.17
N ALA A 90 16.77 23.17 -18.43
CA ALA A 90 16.98 24.13 -17.34
C ALA A 90 16.92 25.58 -17.83
N SER A 91 17.52 25.88 -18.99
CA SER A 91 17.47 27.21 -19.60
C SER A 91 16.07 27.60 -20.11
N VAL A 92 15.29 26.64 -20.61
CA VAL A 92 13.93 26.88 -21.13
C VAL A 92 12.92 27.11 -19.99
N MET A 93 13.05 26.36 -18.89
CA MET A 93 12.11 26.39 -17.77
C MET A 93 12.52 27.33 -16.64
N GLY A 94 13.81 27.64 -16.53
CA GLY A 94 14.38 28.42 -15.44
C GLY A 94 14.00 29.89 -15.50
N THR A 95 13.48 30.42 -14.40
CA THR A 95 13.33 31.86 -14.16
C THR A 95 14.46 32.43 -13.30
N VAL A 96 15.36 31.55 -12.84
CA VAL A 96 16.55 31.85 -12.03
C VAL A 96 17.73 31.05 -12.57
N VAL A 97 18.95 31.44 -12.17
CA VAL A 97 20.17 30.70 -12.55
C VAL A 97 20.06 29.25 -12.07
N ALA A 98 20.28 28.31 -13.00
CA ALA A 98 20.24 26.89 -12.71
C ALA A 98 21.28 26.52 -11.64
N TYR A 99 20.86 25.70 -10.68
CA TYR A 99 21.77 25.17 -9.67
C TYR A 99 22.35 23.84 -10.16
N HIS A 100 23.63 23.84 -10.54
CA HIS A 100 24.32 22.61 -10.90
C HIS A 100 24.76 21.86 -9.64
N LEU A 101 24.16 20.68 -9.42
CA LEU A 101 24.60 19.78 -8.36
C LEU A 101 26.05 19.35 -8.64
N ARG A 102 26.91 19.53 -7.65
CA ARG A 102 28.32 19.12 -7.74
C ARG A 102 28.48 17.67 -7.32
N GLU A 103 29.51 17.04 -7.86
CA GLU A 103 29.99 15.74 -7.38
C GLU A 103 30.39 15.83 -5.90
N LEU A 104 30.27 14.70 -5.18
CA LEU A 104 30.78 14.62 -3.81
C LEU A 104 32.30 14.73 -3.81
N SER A 105 32.85 15.34 -2.78
CA SER A 105 34.28 15.24 -2.51
C SER A 105 34.68 13.77 -2.29
N ASP A 106 35.94 13.43 -2.52
CA ASP A 106 36.46 12.07 -2.27
C ASP A 106 36.20 11.63 -0.82
N ASP A 107 36.30 12.55 0.14
CA ASP A 107 36.07 12.27 1.57
C ASP A 107 34.58 12.09 1.89
N ASP A 108 33.68 12.90 1.33
CA ASP A 108 32.23 12.72 1.51
C ASP A 108 31.75 11.43 0.84
N CYS A 109 32.29 11.13 -0.34
CA CYS A 109 32.01 9.89 -1.08
C CYS A 109 32.53 8.67 -0.30
N TRP A 110 33.70 8.78 0.34
CA TRP A 110 34.25 7.76 1.23
C TRP A 110 33.39 7.58 2.48
N CYS A 111 32.93 8.66 3.10
CA CYS A 111 32.02 8.59 4.26
C CYS A 111 30.70 7.88 3.88
N LEU A 112 30.14 8.21 2.72
CA LEU A 112 28.95 7.56 2.19
C LEU A 112 29.18 6.06 1.96
N PHE A 113 30.31 5.71 1.34
CA PHE A 113 30.71 4.32 1.08
C PHE A 113 30.87 3.54 2.39
N LEU A 114 31.59 4.08 3.37
CA LEU A 114 31.79 3.45 4.68
C LEU A 114 30.47 3.15 5.39
N LYS A 115 29.53 4.10 5.36
CA LYS A 115 28.20 3.93 5.96
C LYS A 115 27.42 2.75 5.36
N HIS A 116 27.68 2.39 4.11
CA HIS A 116 26.99 1.28 3.42
C HIS A 116 27.75 -0.05 3.52
N VAL A 117 29.07 -0.03 3.67
CA VAL A 117 29.90 -1.25 3.84
C VAL A 117 29.81 -1.79 5.27
N PHE A 118 29.94 -0.92 6.27
CA PHE A 118 30.00 -1.30 7.69
C PHE A 118 28.70 -0.93 8.40
N GLU A 119 28.09 -1.89 9.10
CA GLU A 119 26.93 -1.60 9.96
C GLU A 119 27.32 -0.62 11.08
N GLU A 120 26.41 0.29 11.44
CA GLU A 120 26.61 1.26 12.53
C GLU A 120 27.08 0.53 13.81
N GLY A 121 28.34 0.77 14.20
CA GLY A 121 28.94 0.19 15.40
C GLY A 121 29.99 -0.91 15.18
N LYS A 122 30.27 -1.36 13.95
CA LYS A 122 31.34 -2.33 13.64
C LYS A 122 32.43 -1.75 12.72
N SER A 123 33.09 -0.68 13.17
CA SER A 123 34.29 -0.17 12.49
C SER A 123 35.50 -1.05 12.83
N GLY A 124 35.63 -2.19 12.14
CA GLY A 124 36.87 -2.97 12.17
C GLY A 124 37.97 -2.22 11.42
N ARG A 125 38.98 -1.72 12.14
CA ARG A 125 40.15 -1.01 11.58
C ARG A 125 41.04 -1.97 10.76
N HIS A 126 40.62 -2.34 9.56
CA HIS A 126 41.51 -2.94 8.56
C HIS A 126 42.05 -1.82 7.67
N ILE A 127 43.20 -1.27 8.05
CA ILE A 127 43.89 -0.17 7.32
C ILE A 127 44.06 -0.52 5.83
N GLU A 128 44.34 -1.78 5.52
CA GLU A 128 44.51 -2.26 4.15
C GLU A 128 43.20 -2.21 3.32
N LEU A 129 42.06 -2.59 3.90
CA LEU A 129 40.75 -2.45 3.25
C LEU A 129 40.35 -0.99 3.07
N GLU A 130 40.72 -0.11 4.01
CA GLU A 130 40.52 1.33 3.85
C GLU A 130 41.31 1.90 2.67
N LEU A 131 42.58 1.50 2.52
CA LEU A 131 43.42 1.95 1.40
C LEU A 131 42.82 1.54 0.05
N ILE A 132 42.47 0.26 -0.11
CA ILE A 132 41.84 -0.27 -1.33
C ILE A 132 40.49 0.41 -1.56
N GLY A 133 39.68 0.54 -0.51
CA GLY A 133 38.38 1.17 -0.57
C GLY A 133 38.43 2.62 -1.05
N ARG A 134 39.38 3.41 -0.54
CA ARG A 134 39.57 4.80 -0.99
C ARG A 134 39.94 4.88 -2.46
N GLU A 135 40.77 3.96 -2.95
CA GLU A 135 41.10 3.88 -4.38
C GLU A 135 39.88 3.54 -5.24
N MET A 136 39.04 2.61 -4.77
CA MET A 136 37.79 2.25 -5.44
C MET A 136 36.78 3.41 -5.46
N VAL A 137 36.68 4.17 -4.37
CA VAL A 137 35.81 5.36 -4.29
C VAL A 137 36.28 6.46 -5.24
N ARG A 138 37.59 6.65 -5.43
CA ARG A 138 38.11 7.58 -6.45
C ARG A 138 37.66 7.19 -7.86
N LYS A 139 37.60 5.88 -8.17
CA LYS A 139 37.05 5.40 -9.45
C LYS A 139 35.55 5.67 -9.61
N CYS A 140 34.82 5.96 -8.52
CA CYS A 140 33.41 6.37 -8.56
C CYS A 140 33.20 7.85 -8.91
N ARG A 141 34.26 8.67 -8.93
CA ARG A 141 34.25 10.09 -9.34
C ARG A 141 33.16 10.91 -8.62
N GLY A 142 33.07 10.77 -7.30
CA GLY A 142 32.11 11.52 -6.48
C GLY A 142 30.63 11.21 -6.72
N LEU A 143 30.28 10.19 -7.52
CA LEU A 143 28.89 9.82 -7.82
C LEU A 143 28.30 8.98 -6.67
N PRO A 144 27.25 9.46 -5.96
CA PRO A 144 26.71 8.77 -4.78
C PRO A 144 26.18 7.36 -5.08
N LEU A 145 25.50 7.17 -6.21
CA LEU A 145 24.93 5.88 -6.58
C LEU A 145 26.02 4.84 -6.89
N ALA A 146 27.11 5.25 -7.56
CA ALA A 146 28.25 4.39 -7.83
C ALA A 146 28.90 3.92 -6.53
N ALA A 147 29.15 4.85 -5.61
CA ALA A 147 29.71 4.55 -4.29
C ALA A 147 28.82 3.61 -3.47
N LYS A 148 27.51 3.88 -3.37
CA LYS A 148 26.55 3.02 -2.65
C LYS A 148 26.47 1.60 -3.24
N THR A 149 26.44 1.50 -4.56
CA THR A 149 26.31 0.21 -5.24
C THR A 149 27.57 -0.63 -5.07
N LEU A 150 28.75 0.01 -5.15
CA LEU A 150 30.02 -0.65 -4.88
C LEU A 150 30.18 -1.05 -3.42
N ALA A 151 29.74 -0.20 -2.50
CA ALA A 151 29.68 -0.52 -1.08
C ALA A 151 28.77 -1.73 -0.82
N GLY A 152 27.60 -1.78 -1.46
CA GLY A 152 26.67 -2.91 -1.37
C GLY A 152 27.26 -4.22 -1.89
N LEU A 153 28.10 -4.18 -2.93
CA LEU A 153 28.85 -5.35 -3.40
C LEU A 153 29.87 -5.85 -2.36
N LEU A 154 30.51 -4.92 -1.64
CA LEU A 154 31.57 -5.20 -0.68
C LEU A 154 31.05 -5.40 0.76
N ARG A 155 29.75 -5.24 0.96
CA ARG A 155 29.10 -5.37 2.26
C ARG A 155 29.37 -6.74 2.86
N ALA A 156 29.75 -6.75 4.13
CA ALA A 156 30.12 -7.94 4.90
C ALA A 156 31.32 -8.75 4.35
N LYS A 157 32.09 -8.22 3.39
CA LYS A 157 33.34 -8.84 2.90
C LYS A 157 34.55 -8.30 3.64
N THR A 158 35.24 -9.18 4.36
CA THR A 158 36.45 -8.83 5.14
C THR A 158 37.75 -9.30 4.48
N ASP A 159 37.68 -10.04 3.37
CA ASP A 159 38.86 -10.56 2.66
C ASP A 159 39.45 -9.50 1.71
N VAL A 160 40.71 -9.14 1.95
CA VAL A 160 41.49 -8.17 1.17
C VAL A 160 41.61 -8.59 -0.30
N ALA A 161 41.80 -9.88 -0.57
CA ALA A 161 41.96 -10.38 -1.93
C ALA A 161 40.69 -10.17 -2.76
N GLU A 162 39.51 -10.25 -2.13
CA GLU A 162 38.26 -9.98 -2.81
C GLU A 162 38.11 -8.50 -3.21
N TRP A 163 38.54 -7.58 -2.36
CA TRP A 163 38.52 -6.14 -2.65
C TRP A 163 39.50 -5.79 -3.77
N GLU A 164 40.73 -6.31 -3.71
CA GLU A 164 41.73 -6.11 -4.78
C GLU A 164 41.24 -6.62 -6.13
N ARG A 165 40.58 -7.78 -6.17
CA ARG A 165 40.03 -8.35 -7.40
C ARG A 165 38.95 -7.44 -8.02
N VAL A 166 38.11 -6.80 -7.21
CA VAL A 166 37.12 -5.84 -7.72
C VAL A 166 37.81 -4.55 -8.19
N LEU A 167 38.82 -4.07 -7.47
CA LEU A 167 39.59 -2.88 -7.85
C LEU A 167 40.32 -3.06 -9.20
N LYS A 168 40.95 -4.23 -9.40
CA LYS A 168 41.77 -4.58 -10.57
C LYS A 168 40.97 -5.09 -11.78
N SER A 169 39.65 -5.08 -11.72
CA SER A 169 38.79 -5.64 -12.77
C SER A 169 38.78 -4.77 -14.04
N ASP A 170 39.04 -5.37 -15.20
CA ASP A 170 39.00 -4.71 -16.54
C ASP A 170 37.65 -4.04 -16.87
N MET A 171 36.59 -4.44 -16.17
CA MET A 171 35.25 -3.85 -16.30
C MET A 171 35.19 -2.35 -15.95
N TRP A 172 36.19 -1.80 -15.24
CA TRP A 172 36.31 -0.36 -15.02
C TRP A 172 36.59 0.42 -16.31
N ASP A 173 37.22 -0.24 -17.30
CA ASP A 173 37.73 0.39 -18.52
C ASP A 173 36.85 0.12 -19.75
N LEU A 174 35.79 -0.70 -19.59
CA LEU A 174 34.82 -0.95 -20.65
C LEU A 174 33.92 0.27 -20.85
N SER A 175 34.19 1.04 -21.92
CA SER A 175 33.37 2.19 -22.30
C SER A 175 32.00 1.76 -22.85
N ASN A 176 30.97 1.99 -22.05
CA ASN A 176 29.61 2.19 -22.55
C ASN A 176 29.11 3.47 -21.86
N GLU A 177 28.89 4.55 -22.61
CA GLU A 177 28.56 5.87 -22.05
C GLU A 177 27.27 5.84 -21.20
N ASP A 178 26.38 4.88 -21.47
CA ASP A 178 25.06 4.81 -20.82
C ASP A 178 25.06 4.06 -19.48
N ILE A 179 26.08 3.25 -19.17
CA ILE A 179 26.12 2.40 -17.97
C ILE A 179 27.34 2.70 -17.10
N LEU A 180 27.10 3.15 -15.87
CA LEU A 180 28.17 3.39 -14.90
C LEU A 180 28.99 2.11 -14.62
N PRO A 181 30.33 2.16 -14.71
CA PRO A 181 31.19 0.98 -14.47
C PRO A 181 30.96 0.30 -13.11
N ALA A 182 30.73 1.08 -12.06
CA ALA A 182 30.44 0.57 -10.71
C ALA A 182 29.14 -0.26 -10.66
N LEU A 183 28.09 0.17 -11.38
CA LEU A 183 26.83 -0.58 -11.47
C LEU A 183 27.05 -1.91 -12.23
N ARG A 184 27.79 -1.84 -13.35
CA ARG A 184 28.14 -3.01 -14.16
C ARG A 184 28.95 -4.03 -13.37
N LEU A 185 29.90 -3.57 -12.56
CA LEU A 185 30.69 -4.40 -11.65
C LEU A 185 29.81 -5.08 -10.60
N SER A 186 28.94 -4.32 -9.93
CA SER A 186 28.03 -4.90 -8.93
C SER A 186 27.14 -5.99 -9.53
N TYR A 187 26.64 -5.80 -10.75
CA TYR A 187 25.92 -6.85 -11.48
C TYR A 187 26.82 -8.03 -11.87
N HIS A 188 28.04 -7.78 -12.36
CA HIS A 188 28.97 -8.84 -12.74
C HIS A 188 29.22 -9.82 -11.58
N TYR A 189 29.36 -9.31 -10.37
CA TYR A 189 29.56 -10.09 -9.15
C TYR A 189 28.26 -10.53 -8.45
N LEU A 190 27.09 -10.39 -9.09
CA LEU A 190 25.89 -11.08 -8.62
C LEU A 190 26.00 -12.59 -8.85
N PRO A 191 25.50 -13.42 -7.91
CA PRO A 191 25.18 -14.82 -8.17
C PRO A 191 24.28 -14.98 -9.40
N SER A 192 24.43 -16.10 -10.11
CA SER A 192 23.70 -16.37 -11.36
C SER A 192 22.17 -16.33 -11.19
N HIS A 193 21.64 -16.83 -10.08
CA HIS A 193 20.20 -16.81 -9.78
C HIS A 193 19.67 -15.38 -9.59
N LEU A 194 20.43 -14.49 -8.95
CA LEU A 194 20.04 -13.09 -8.80
C LEU A 194 20.15 -12.29 -10.11
N LYS A 195 21.10 -12.64 -10.99
CA LYS A 195 21.21 -11.98 -12.30
C LYS A 195 19.94 -12.12 -13.13
N GLN A 196 19.31 -13.29 -13.12
CA GLN A 196 18.05 -13.54 -13.82
C GLN A 196 16.90 -12.74 -13.20
N CYS A 197 16.80 -12.74 -11.87
CA CYS A 197 15.82 -11.96 -11.12
C CYS A 197 15.94 -10.45 -11.42
N PHE A 198 17.18 -9.95 -11.44
CA PHE A 198 17.49 -8.56 -11.77
C PHE A 198 17.16 -8.21 -13.24
N ALA A 199 17.61 -9.02 -14.20
CA ALA A 199 17.32 -8.79 -15.62
C ALA A 199 15.82 -8.79 -15.92
N TYR A 200 15.03 -9.62 -15.21
CA TYR A 200 13.58 -9.64 -15.32
C TYR A 200 12.92 -8.30 -14.96
N CYS A 201 13.55 -7.52 -14.08
CA CYS A 201 13.04 -6.20 -13.71
C CYS A 201 13.14 -5.17 -14.84
N ALA A 202 13.83 -5.47 -15.95
CA ALA A 202 13.83 -4.64 -17.15
C ALA A 202 12.43 -4.47 -17.78
N LEU A 203 11.49 -5.35 -17.42
CA LEU A 203 10.10 -5.26 -17.85
C LEU A 203 9.33 -4.10 -17.20
N PHE A 204 9.77 -3.62 -16.05
CA PHE A 204 9.08 -2.52 -15.37
C PHE A 204 9.55 -1.18 -15.93
N PRO A 205 8.64 -0.20 -16.13
CA PRO A 205 9.00 1.15 -16.53
C PRO A 205 9.89 1.81 -15.48
N LYS A 206 10.48 2.95 -15.86
CA LYS A 206 11.19 3.80 -14.90
C LYS A 206 10.19 4.29 -13.84
N ASP A 207 10.68 4.49 -12.62
CA ASP A 207 9.87 4.87 -11.45
C ASP A 207 8.74 3.92 -11.05
N TYR A 208 8.66 2.73 -11.64
CA TYR A 208 7.67 1.73 -11.25
C TYR A 208 7.82 1.40 -9.76
N VAL A 209 6.74 1.63 -9.01
CA VAL A 209 6.64 1.32 -7.60
C VAL A 209 6.08 -0.09 -7.45
N PHE A 210 6.83 -0.97 -6.80
CA PHE A 210 6.43 -2.36 -6.60
C PHE A 210 6.56 -2.82 -5.16
N GLU A 211 5.73 -3.78 -4.79
CA GLU A 211 5.84 -4.50 -3.53
C GLU A 211 6.79 -5.70 -3.68
N LYS A 212 7.42 -6.09 -2.57
CA LYS A 212 8.32 -7.24 -2.53
C LYS A 212 7.59 -8.52 -2.98
N GLU A 213 6.38 -8.72 -2.48
CA GLU A 213 5.57 -9.91 -2.70
C GLU A 213 5.21 -10.07 -4.18
N GLU A 214 4.89 -8.97 -4.88
CA GLU A 214 4.61 -8.97 -6.32
C GLU A 214 5.79 -9.58 -7.09
N LEU A 215 7.00 -9.08 -6.84
CA LEU A 215 8.19 -9.48 -7.57
C LEU A 215 8.59 -10.92 -7.26
N VAL A 216 8.47 -11.34 -6.00
CA VAL A 216 8.72 -12.73 -5.58
C VAL A 216 7.78 -13.69 -6.30
N LEU A 217 6.48 -13.38 -6.39
CA LEU A 217 5.51 -14.23 -7.09
C LEU A 217 5.81 -14.34 -8.59
N LEU A 218 6.32 -13.29 -9.22
CA LEU A 218 6.75 -13.31 -10.62
C LEU A 218 7.99 -14.19 -10.81
N TRP A 219 8.98 -14.09 -9.92
CA TRP A 219 10.16 -14.95 -9.97
C TRP A 219 9.85 -16.42 -9.71
N MET A 220 8.89 -16.72 -8.82
CA MET A 220 8.36 -18.07 -8.62
C MET A 220 7.75 -18.63 -9.91
N ALA A 221 6.91 -17.85 -10.57
CA ALA A 221 6.22 -18.27 -11.78
C ALA A 221 7.17 -18.52 -12.96
N GLU A 222 8.25 -17.75 -13.06
CA GLU A 222 9.30 -17.95 -14.06
C GLU A 222 10.33 -19.03 -13.71
N ASP A 223 10.26 -19.61 -12.50
CA ASP A 223 11.16 -20.67 -12.01
C ASP A 223 12.59 -20.19 -11.72
N PHE A 224 12.75 -18.92 -11.31
CA PHE A 224 14.07 -18.34 -11.00
C PHE A 224 14.58 -18.67 -9.60
N LEU A 225 13.68 -19.07 -8.70
CA LEU A 225 14.01 -19.35 -7.31
C LEU A 225 14.46 -20.81 -7.17
N VAL A 226 15.68 -21.01 -6.68
CA VAL A 226 16.26 -22.34 -6.51
C VAL A 226 16.17 -22.76 -5.04
N LEU A 227 15.41 -23.82 -4.77
CA LEU A 227 15.35 -24.40 -3.43
C LEU A 227 16.67 -25.09 -3.08
N GLY A 228 17.28 -24.68 -1.97
CA GLY A 228 18.44 -25.33 -1.38
C GLY A 228 18.07 -26.62 -0.64
N LYS A 229 19.04 -27.19 0.09
CA LYS A 229 18.81 -28.35 0.98
C LYS A 229 18.05 -28.00 2.26
N GLU A 230 17.90 -26.72 2.56
CA GLU A 230 17.20 -26.21 3.75
C GLU A 230 15.67 -26.26 3.57
N CYS A 231 14.95 -26.42 4.67
CA CYS A 231 13.48 -26.49 4.68
C CYS A 231 12.86 -25.09 4.57
N LYS A 232 13.11 -24.40 3.44
CA LYS A 232 12.54 -23.07 3.12
C LYS A 232 11.44 -23.18 2.08
N THR A 233 10.46 -22.30 2.19
CA THR A 233 9.44 -22.05 1.17
C THR A 233 10.00 -21.22 0.01
N MET A 234 9.32 -21.22 -1.14
CA MET A 234 9.75 -20.42 -2.30
C MET A 234 9.65 -18.92 -2.00
N GLU A 235 8.67 -18.52 -1.21
CA GLU A 235 8.44 -17.16 -0.76
C GLU A 235 9.59 -16.66 0.14
N GLU A 236 10.10 -17.53 1.03
CA GLU A 236 11.27 -17.21 1.86
C GLU A 236 12.53 -17.04 1.01
N VAL A 237 12.80 -17.97 0.08
CA VAL A 237 13.96 -17.87 -0.83
C VAL A 237 13.86 -16.63 -1.71
N GLY A 238 12.69 -16.35 -2.29
CA GLY A 238 12.47 -15.14 -3.07
C GLY A 238 12.61 -13.88 -2.22
N GLY A 239 12.17 -13.95 -0.96
CA GLY A 239 12.38 -12.90 0.01
C GLY A 239 13.87 -12.62 0.26
N GLU A 240 14.69 -13.65 0.45
CA GLU A 240 16.15 -13.51 0.58
C GLU A 240 16.77 -12.89 -0.67
N TYR A 241 16.41 -13.36 -1.86
CA TYR A 241 16.91 -12.81 -3.13
C TYR A 241 16.56 -11.33 -3.29
N PHE A 242 15.35 -10.95 -2.88
CA PHE A 242 14.91 -9.55 -2.87
C PHE A 242 15.78 -8.71 -1.93
N HIS A 243 16.02 -9.20 -0.70
CA HIS A 243 16.85 -8.47 0.27
C HIS A 243 18.30 -8.34 -0.18
N ASP A 244 18.86 -9.33 -0.88
CA ASP A 244 20.21 -9.24 -1.45
C ASP A 244 20.31 -8.13 -2.50
N LEU A 245 19.27 -7.96 -3.34
CA LEU A 245 19.21 -6.87 -4.32
C LEU A 245 19.03 -5.50 -3.65
N VAL A 246 18.24 -5.42 -2.58
CA VAL A 246 18.15 -4.21 -1.72
C VAL A 246 19.50 -3.90 -1.08
N ALA A 247 20.20 -4.90 -0.53
CA ALA A 247 21.49 -4.74 0.13
C ALA A 247 22.56 -4.23 -0.85
N ARG A 248 22.44 -4.55 -2.14
CA ARG A 248 23.28 -4.04 -3.23
C ARG A 248 22.85 -2.67 -3.77
N SER A 249 21.84 -2.04 -3.17
CA SER A 249 21.25 -0.77 -3.60
C SER A 249 20.64 -0.79 -5.01
N PHE A 250 20.34 -1.98 -5.56
CA PHE A 250 19.60 -2.10 -6.82
C PHE A 250 18.12 -1.78 -6.66
N PHE A 251 17.57 -2.06 -5.48
CA PHE A 251 16.25 -1.60 -5.07
C PHE A 251 16.37 -0.61 -3.91
N GLN A 252 15.55 0.42 -3.94
CA GLN A 252 15.50 1.46 -2.92
C GLN A 252 14.09 1.53 -2.35
N ARG A 253 13.97 1.77 -1.06
CA ARG A 253 12.67 1.94 -0.41
C ARG A 253 12.04 3.24 -0.90
N SER A 254 10.77 3.20 -1.31
CA SER A 254 10.07 4.39 -1.75
C SER A 254 9.90 5.38 -0.60
N SER A 255 10.17 6.66 -0.88
CA SER A 255 9.93 7.76 0.06
C SER A 255 8.44 8.08 0.21
N VAL A 256 7.67 7.85 -0.86
CA VAL A 256 6.22 8.11 -0.92
C VAL A 256 5.44 6.98 -0.27
N TYR A 257 5.82 5.73 -0.57
CA TYR A 257 5.13 4.53 -0.09
C TYR A 257 6.09 3.67 0.72
N PRO A 258 6.17 3.83 2.06
CA PRO A 258 7.19 3.14 2.87
C PRO A 258 7.13 1.60 2.84
N SER A 259 6.05 0.98 2.37
CA SER A 259 5.96 -0.47 2.15
C SER A 259 6.52 -0.92 0.79
N CYS A 260 6.73 0.00 -0.14
CA CYS A 260 7.09 -0.29 -1.52
C CYS A 260 8.55 0.05 -1.83
N PHE A 261 9.02 -0.43 -2.98
CA PHE A 261 10.35 -0.23 -3.50
C PHE A 261 10.31 0.34 -4.92
N ILE A 262 11.40 0.99 -5.30
CA ILE A 262 11.66 1.51 -6.64
C ILE A 262 13.04 1.05 -7.11
N MET A 263 13.21 0.94 -8.42
CA MET A 263 14.51 0.78 -9.05
C MET A 263 14.95 2.12 -9.62
N HIS A 264 16.13 2.60 -9.22
CA HIS A 264 16.68 3.83 -9.76
C HIS A 264 16.88 3.71 -11.28
N ASP A 265 16.62 4.78 -12.02
CA ASP A 265 16.76 4.87 -13.49
C ASP A 265 18.02 4.22 -14.08
N LEU A 266 19.21 4.62 -13.62
CA LEU A 266 20.47 4.06 -14.09
C LEU A 266 20.59 2.55 -13.82
N VAL A 267 19.93 2.05 -12.76
CA VAL A 267 19.84 0.61 -12.47
C VAL A 267 18.82 -0.06 -13.39
N ASN A 268 17.71 0.61 -13.74
CA ASN A 268 16.75 0.16 -14.74
C ASN A 268 17.40 0.07 -16.13
N ASP A 269 18.20 1.06 -16.50
CA ASP A 269 18.95 1.07 -17.75
C ASP A 269 20.01 -0.04 -17.78
N LEU A 270 20.66 -0.33 -16.65
CA LEU A 270 21.48 -1.55 -16.51
C LEU A 270 20.66 -2.83 -16.68
N ALA A 271 19.49 -2.94 -16.05
CA ALA A 271 18.61 -4.10 -16.18
C ALA A 271 18.24 -4.35 -17.65
N LYS A 272 17.85 -3.30 -18.38
CA LYS A 272 17.59 -3.37 -19.84
C LYS A 272 18.82 -3.80 -20.63
N PHE A 273 19.99 -3.22 -20.34
CA PHE A 273 21.23 -3.55 -21.03
C PHE A 273 21.57 -5.04 -20.87
N VAL A 274 21.47 -5.58 -19.65
CA VAL A 274 21.80 -7.00 -19.38
C VAL A 274 20.72 -7.96 -19.86
N ALA A 275 19.48 -7.49 -20.01
CA ALA A 275 18.38 -8.29 -20.53
C ALA A 275 18.54 -8.58 -22.03
N GLY A 276 19.06 -7.62 -22.81
CA GLY A 276 19.28 -7.81 -24.25
C GLY A 276 18.00 -8.15 -25.02
N GLU A 277 18.07 -9.04 -26.00
CA GLU A 277 16.94 -9.35 -26.90
C GLU A 277 15.82 -10.21 -26.29
N PHE A 278 16.01 -10.74 -25.07
CA PHE A 278 15.08 -11.71 -24.47
C PHE A 278 13.96 -11.06 -23.67
N TRP A 279 14.16 -9.84 -23.15
CA TRP A 279 13.12 -9.04 -22.53
C TRP A 279 12.88 -7.81 -23.39
N PHE A 280 11.61 -7.50 -23.61
CA PHE A 280 11.22 -6.35 -24.38
C PHE A 280 10.16 -5.59 -23.60
N ARG A 281 10.34 -4.28 -23.52
CA ARG A 281 9.40 -3.37 -22.90
C ARG A 281 8.89 -2.46 -24.01
N LEU A 282 7.60 -2.55 -24.28
CA LEU A 282 6.95 -1.78 -25.32
C LEU A 282 6.28 -0.56 -24.67
N GLU A 283 6.84 0.62 -24.94
CA GLU A 283 6.44 1.93 -24.41
C GLU A 283 6.17 2.90 -25.56
N GLY A 284 5.06 3.64 -25.50
CA GLY A 284 4.77 4.80 -26.35
C GLY A 284 5.14 4.66 -27.84
N ASP A 285 5.92 5.62 -28.32
CA ASP A 285 6.35 5.80 -29.71
C ASP A 285 7.58 4.94 -30.08
N ASP A 286 7.92 3.93 -29.27
CA ASP A 286 9.13 3.11 -29.45
C ASP A 286 9.15 2.46 -30.83
N SER A 287 9.97 2.99 -31.73
CA SER A 287 10.10 2.53 -33.12
C SER A 287 10.72 1.13 -33.25
N ARG A 288 11.21 0.54 -32.17
CA ARG A 288 11.81 -0.80 -32.18
C ARG A 288 10.77 -1.88 -32.40
N GLU A 289 11.05 -2.78 -33.32
CA GLU A 289 10.25 -3.98 -33.52
C GLU A 289 10.49 -5.01 -32.41
N ILE A 290 9.42 -5.73 -32.04
CA ILE A 290 9.53 -6.80 -31.05
C ILE A 290 10.29 -7.98 -31.67
N GLY A 291 11.48 -8.26 -31.13
CA GLY A 291 12.38 -9.27 -31.66
C GLY A 291 11.82 -10.70 -31.60
N LYS A 292 12.19 -11.56 -32.57
CA LYS A 292 11.77 -12.98 -32.61
C LYS A 292 12.28 -13.80 -31.40
N ARG A 293 13.33 -13.31 -30.73
CA ARG A 293 13.94 -13.95 -29.55
C ARG A 293 13.34 -13.49 -28.23
N THR A 294 12.46 -12.49 -28.24
CA THR A 294 11.76 -12.02 -27.04
C THR A 294 11.00 -13.17 -26.38
N ARG A 295 11.18 -13.32 -25.06
CA ARG A 295 10.53 -14.30 -24.20
C ARG A 295 9.72 -13.64 -23.10
N HIS A 296 10.06 -12.42 -22.73
CA HIS A 296 9.34 -11.66 -21.73
C HIS A 296 8.98 -10.32 -22.33
N LEU A 297 7.69 -10.00 -22.32
CA LEU A 297 7.16 -8.77 -22.89
C LEU A 297 6.38 -8.03 -21.81
N SER A 298 6.65 -6.75 -21.64
CA SER A 298 5.78 -5.83 -20.94
C SER A 298 5.27 -4.75 -21.87
N TYR A 299 4.09 -4.25 -21.55
CA TYR A 299 3.39 -3.26 -22.31
C TYR A 299 2.88 -2.16 -21.40
N THR A 300 3.24 -0.93 -21.75
CA THR A 300 2.89 0.31 -21.08
C THR A 300 2.50 1.27 -22.20
N SER A 301 1.24 1.68 -22.33
CA SER A 301 0.87 2.53 -23.47
C SER A 301 -0.36 3.40 -23.23
N VAL A 302 -0.23 4.59 -23.81
CA VAL A 302 -1.18 5.70 -23.83
C VAL A 302 -1.78 5.89 -25.24
N GLU A 303 -1.31 5.18 -26.27
CA GLU A 303 -1.63 5.49 -27.68
C GLU A 303 -2.03 4.30 -28.58
N HIS A 304 -2.79 4.59 -29.64
CA HIS A 304 -3.41 3.59 -30.52
C HIS A 304 -2.46 2.82 -31.45
N ASP A 305 -1.32 3.40 -31.87
CA ASP A 305 -0.49 2.81 -32.95
C ASP A 305 0.27 1.54 -32.51
N VAL A 306 0.43 1.36 -31.20
CA VAL A 306 1.13 0.21 -30.61
C VAL A 306 0.34 -1.11 -30.78
N SER A 307 -0.98 -1.03 -30.95
CA SER A 307 -1.84 -2.20 -31.20
C SER A 307 -1.39 -2.97 -32.45
N LYS A 308 -0.99 -2.26 -33.52
CA LYS A 308 -0.49 -2.89 -34.77
C LYS A 308 0.83 -3.63 -34.58
N LYS A 309 1.72 -3.13 -33.72
CA LYS A 309 2.99 -3.79 -33.38
C LYS A 309 2.75 -5.11 -32.64
N LEU A 310 1.78 -5.12 -31.72
CA LEU A 310 1.37 -6.33 -31.01
C LEU A 310 0.69 -7.33 -31.97
N GLU A 311 -0.20 -6.86 -32.85
CA GLU A 311 -0.87 -7.72 -33.82
C GLU A 311 0.11 -8.44 -34.76
N SER A 312 1.13 -7.71 -35.24
CA SER A 312 2.16 -8.23 -36.15
C SER A 312 3.25 -9.04 -35.45
N PHE A 313 3.23 -9.14 -34.12
CA PHE A 313 4.26 -9.84 -33.35
C PHE A 313 4.26 -11.36 -33.58
N GLN A 314 5.13 -11.82 -34.49
CA GLN A 314 5.28 -13.24 -34.83
C GLN A 314 5.87 -14.09 -33.68
N GLY A 315 6.59 -13.48 -32.74
CA GLY A 315 7.23 -14.17 -31.60
C GLY A 315 6.27 -14.50 -30.45
N ALA A 316 5.00 -14.11 -30.51
CA ALA A 316 4.02 -14.27 -29.43
C ALA A 316 3.91 -15.71 -28.91
N GLN A 317 4.09 -16.71 -29.78
CA GLN A 317 4.02 -18.12 -29.41
C GLN A 317 5.15 -18.55 -28.46
N LEU A 318 6.28 -17.83 -28.46
CA LEU A 318 7.47 -18.14 -27.67
C LEU A 318 7.53 -17.36 -26.35
N LEU A 319 6.59 -16.43 -26.11
CA LEU A 319 6.51 -15.68 -24.86
C LEU A 319 6.25 -16.60 -23.67
N ARG A 320 6.96 -16.29 -22.58
CA ARG A 320 6.81 -16.81 -21.23
C ARG A 320 6.13 -15.79 -20.32
N THR A 321 6.39 -14.51 -20.53
CA THR A 321 5.76 -13.42 -19.77
C THR A 321 5.07 -12.44 -20.70
N PHE A 322 3.86 -12.03 -20.31
CA PHE A 322 3.17 -10.86 -20.83
C PHE A 322 2.64 -10.04 -19.64
N LEU A 323 3.16 -8.82 -19.45
CA LEU A 323 2.73 -7.89 -18.41
C LEU A 323 2.10 -6.66 -19.03
N LEU A 324 0.87 -6.36 -18.64
CA LEU A 324 0.26 -5.05 -18.83
C LEU A 324 0.46 -4.28 -17.52
N VAL A 325 1.34 -3.28 -17.56
CA VAL A 325 1.87 -2.63 -16.34
C VAL A 325 1.00 -1.44 -15.92
N GLU A 326 0.36 -0.78 -16.88
CA GLU A 326 -0.46 0.40 -16.66
C GLU A 326 -1.82 0.28 -17.34
N TRP A 327 -2.69 1.25 -17.09
CA TRP A 327 -3.99 1.33 -17.74
C TRP A 327 -3.81 1.36 -19.25
N SER A 328 -4.59 0.54 -19.95
CA SER A 328 -4.50 0.46 -21.40
C SER A 328 -5.85 0.64 -22.06
N GLN A 329 -5.85 1.39 -23.16
CA GLN A 329 -6.96 1.49 -24.10
C GLN A 329 -6.88 0.43 -25.22
N LEU A 330 -6.05 -0.62 -25.05
CA LEU A 330 -5.94 -1.65 -26.08
C LEU A 330 -7.31 -2.23 -26.40
N ASP A 331 -7.61 -2.33 -27.69
CA ASP A 331 -8.86 -2.90 -28.16
C ASP A 331 -9.03 -4.35 -27.68
N GLU A 332 -10.26 -4.69 -27.27
CA GLU A 332 -10.59 -5.99 -26.71
C GLU A 332 -10.34 -7.13 -27.71
N ASP A 333 -10.63 -6.92 -28.99
CA ASP A 333 -10.41 -7.90 -30.05
C ASP A 333 -8.92 -8.15 -30.29
N VAL A 334 -8.10 -7.10 -30.20
CA VAL A 334 -6.63 -7.23 -30.26
C VAL A 334 -6.12 -8.06 -29.09
N MET A 335 -6.54 -7.74 -27.86
CA MET A 335 -6.18 -8.55 -26.68
C MET A 335 -6.63 -10.00 -26.83
N ARG A 336 -7.87 -10.24 -27.27
CA ARG A 336 -8.39 -11.60 -27.52
C ARG A 336 -7.56 -12.33 -28.57
N GLY A 337 -7.16 -11.65 -29.65
CA GLY A 337 -6.29 -12.18 -30.69
C GLY A 337 -4.91 -12.57 -30.16
N LEU A 338 -4.31 -11.72 -29.32
CA LEU A 338 -3.01 -12.00 -28.66
C LEU A 338 -3.09 -13.22 -27.73
N LEU A 339 -4.11 -13.27 -26.87
CA LEU A 339 -4.32 -14.39 -25.95
C LEU A 339 -4.50 -15.73 -26.67
N GLN A 340 -4.99 -15.72 -27.92
CA GLN A 340 -5.09 -16.92 -28.75
C GLN A 340 -3.75 -17.36 -29.36
N LYS A 341 -2.80 -16.43 -29.57
CA LYS A 341 -1.47 -16.71 -30.12
C LYS A 341 -0.50 -17.27 -29.08
N PHE A 342 -0.70 -16.97 -27.80
CA PHE A 342 0.19 -17.46 -26.74
C PHE A 342 0.12 -18.99 -26.61
N SER A 343 1.30 -19.61 -26.41
CA SER A 343 1.39 -21.08 -26.27
C SER A 343 2.31 -21.55 -25.15
N ARG A 344 3.30 -20.74 -24.74
CA ARG A 344 4.32 -21.09 -23.74
C ARG A 344 4.32 -20.20 -22.50
N LEU A 345 3.26 -19.40 -22.34
CA LEU A 345 3.15 -18.40 -21.29
C LEU A 345 3.14 -19.05 -19.91
N ARG A 346 3.95 -18.50 -18.99
CA ARG A 346 4.03 -18.79 -17.56
C ARG A 346 3.41 -17.66 -16.74
N VAL A 347 3.60 -16.42 -17.15
CA VAL A 347 3.09 -15.22 -16.49
C VAL A 347 2.18 -14.43 -17.43
N LEU A 348 0.94 -14.22 -17.00
CA LEU A 348 -0.01 -13.30 -17.63
C LEU A 348 -0.48 -12.28 -16.60
N SER A 349 -0.15 -11.00 -16.80
CA SER A 349 -0.74 -9.91 -16.04
C SER A 349 -1.52 -8.99 -16.98
N LEU A 350 -2.81 -8.85 -16.74
CA LEU A 350 -3.71 -7.89 -17.35
C LEU A 350 -4.24 -6.92 -16.28
N CYS A 351 -3.38 -6.59 -15.31
CA CYS A 351 -3.71 -5.70 -14.21
C CYS A 351 -4.24 -4.36 -14.76
N CYS A 352 -5.31 -3.85 -14.16
CA CYS A 352 -5.99 -2.61 -14.54
C CYS A 352 -6.57 -2.58 -15.97
N TYR A 353 -6.61 -3.70 -16.70
CA TYR A 353 -7.26 -3.75 -18.01
C TYR A 353 -8.78 -3.89 -17.88
N ARG A 354 -9.49 -2.80 -18.16
CA ARG A 354 -10.97 -2.75 -18.09
C ARG A 354 -11.67 -3.18 -19.37
N GLY A 355 -10.94 -3.30 -20.47
CA GLY A 355 -11.51 -3.66 -21.77
C GLY A 355 -12.01 -5.10 -21.87
N LEU A 356 -11.57 -6.00 -20.96
CA LEU A 356 -11.94 -7.42 -21.02
C LEU A 356 -13.12 -7.76 -20.10
N SER A 357 -14.26 -8.06 -20.71
CA SER A 357 -15.45 -8.53 -19.98
C SER A 357 -15.42 -10.04 -19.68
N GLU A 358 -14.79 -10.82 -20.57
CA GLU A 358 -14.68 -12.28 -20.48
C GLU A 358 -13.35 -12.78 -21.04
N LEU A 359 -12.72 -13.78 -20.41
CA LEU A 359 -11.52 -14.43 -20.96
C LEU A 359 -11.87 -15.43 -22.06
N PRO A 360 -11.07 -15.52 -23.14
CA PRO A 360 -11.31 -16.48 -24.21
C PRO A 360 -11.09 -17.92 -23.72
N LYS A 361 -11.95 -18.85 -24.16
CA LYS A 361 -11.86 -20.28 -23.78
C LYS A 361 -10.52 -20.92 -24.19
N SER A 362 -9.85 -20.37 -25.20
CA SER A 362 -8.52 -20.77 -25.69
C SER A 362 -7.43 -20.64 -24.64
N LEU A 363 -7.61 -19.83 -23.59
CA LEU A 363 -6.65 -19.65 -22.50
C LEU A 363 -6.28 -20.98 -21.83
N SER A 364 -7.20 -21.95 -21.84
CA SER A 364 -6.96 -23.31 -21.36
C SER A 364 -5.87 -24.09 -22.11
N LYS A 365 -5.40 -23.59 -23.27
CA LYS A 365 -4.24 -24.13 -23.99
C LYS A 365 -2.90 -23.78 -23.31
N LEU A 366 -2.87 -22.75 -22.46
CA LEU A 366 -1.67 -22.26 -21.77
C LEU A 366 -1.26 -23.18 -20.60
N LYS A 367 -0.95 -24.44 -20.89
CA LYS A 367 -0.64 -25.45 -19.86
C LYS A 367 0.57 -25.10 -18.98
N HIS A 368 1.42 -24.17 -19.42
CA HIS A 368 2.59 -23.71 -18.67
C HIS A 368 2.29 -22.54 -17.74
N LEU A 369 1.08 -21.98 -17.77
CA LEU A 369 0.73 -20.80 -16.99
C LEU A 369 0.81 -21.12 -15.49
N ARG A 370 1.57 -20.28 -14.78
CA ARG A 370 1.81 -20.36 -13.32
C ARG A 370 1.29 -19.13 -12.59
N TYR A 371 1.25 -17.97 -13.24
CA TYR A 371 0.78 -16.72 -12.66
C TYR A 371 -0.25 -16.06 -13.58
N MET A 372 -1.40 -15.70 -13.00
CA MET A 372 -2.43 -14.92 -13.67
C MET A 372 -2.89 -13.79 -12.76
N ASN A 373 -2.73 -12.55 -13.21
CA ASN A 373 -3.24 -11.36 -12.53
C ASN A 373 -4.24 -10.64 -13.44
N LEU A 374 -5.47 -10.49 -12.97
CA LEU A 374 -6.57 -9.79 -13.65
C LEU A 374 -7.10 -8.64 -12.80
N SER A 375 -6.33 -8.18 -11.81
CA SER A 375 -6.77 -7.21 -10.83
C SER A 375 -7.33 -5.95 -11.46
N GLY A 376 -8.42 -5.41 -10.92
CA GLY A 376 -9.07 -4.20 -11.40
C GLY A 376 -9.69 -4.32 -12.80
N SER A 377 -9.82 -5.52 -13.37
CA SER A 377 -10.52 -5.75 -14.63
C SER A 377 -12.05 -5.76 -14.44
N SER A 378 -12.79 -5.54 -15.53
CA SER A 378 -14.25 -5.64 -15.59
C SER A 378 -14.74 -7.06 -15.86
N ILE A 379 -13.95 -8.07 -15.48
CA ILE A 379 -14.29 -9.46 -15.76
C ILE A 379 -15.50 -9.91 -14.95
N ARG A 380 -16.52 -10.43 -15.65
CA ARG A 380 -17.77 -10.88 -15.01
C ARG A 380 -17.71 -12.33 -14.54
N ARG A 381 -17.00 -13.16 -15.30
CA ARG A 381 -16.86 -14.60 -15.09
C ARG A 381 -15.52 -15.09 -15.61
N LEU A 382 -14.94 -16.05 -14.91
CA LEU A 382 -13.83 -16.85 -15.45
C LEU A 382 -14.40 -18.04 -16.23
N PRO A 383 -13.83 -18.40 -17.40
CA PRO A 383 -14.29 -19.56 -18.15
C PRO A 383 -13.98 -20.85 -17.37
N ALA A 384 -14.90 -21.82 -17.37
CA ALA A 384 -14.70 -23.11 -16.69
C ALA A 384 -13.46 -23.88 -17.17
N THR A 385 -12.95 -23.55 -18.36
CA THR A 385 -11.74 -24.15 -18.91
C THR A 385 -10.46 -23.71 -18.19
N ILE A 386 -10.49 -22.64 -17.38
CA ILE A 386 -9.35 -22.21 -16.54
C ILE A 386 -8.94 -23.30 -15.53
N CYS A 387 -9.89 -24.13 -15.09
CA CYS A 387 -9.65 -25.28 -14.20
C CYS A 387 -8.79 -26.38 -14.84
N LYS A 388 -8.41 -26.25 -16.13
CA LYS A 388 -7.46 -27.14 -16.81
C LYS A 388 -6.00 -26.69 -16.64
N LEU A 389 -5.76 -25.51 -16.07
CA LEU A 389 -4.43 -24.94 -15.85
C LEU A 389 -3.80 -25.49 -14.55
N TYR A 390 -3.53 -26.79 -14.50
CA TYR A 390 -3.05 -27.49 -13.29
C TYR A 390 -1.69 -27.00 -12.76
N ASN A 391 -0.94 -26.23 -13.55
CA ASN A 391 0.33 -25.61 -13.14
C ASN A 391 0.16 -24.19 -12.55
N LEU A 392 -1.06 -23.66 -12.51
CA LEU A 392 -1.32 -22.33 -11.96
C LEU A 392 -0.98 -22.33 -10.47
N GLN A 393 -0.09 -21.42 -10.07
CA GLN A 393 0.40 -21.20 -8.71
C GLN A 393 -0.22 -19.94 -8.08
N THR A 394 -0.46 -18.91 -8.89
CA THR A 394 -0.98 -17.62 -8.41
C THR A 394 -2.12 -17.15 -9.30
N LEU A 395 -3.26 -16.82 -8.67
CA LEU A 395 -4.41 -16.20 -9.31
C LEU A 395 -4.82 -14.96 -8.50
N ILE A 396 -4.68 -13.79 -9.11
CA ILE A 396 -5.00 -12.50 -8.48
C ILE A 396 -6.20 -11.88 -9.21
N LEU A 397 -7.27 -11.66 -8.46
CA LEU A 397 -8.57 -11.14 -8.88
C LEU A 397 -8.96 -9.91 -8.04
N PHE A 398 -7.97 -9.24 -7.45
CA PHE A 398 -8.14 -8.09 -6.59
C PHE A 398 -8.96 -6.99 -7.28
N GLU A 399 -9.96 -6.42 -6.60
CA GLU A 399 -10.84 -5.36 -7.11
C GLU A 399 -11.56 -5.71 -8.44
N CYS A 400 -11.77 -7.00 -8.74
CA CYS A 400 -12.64 -7.43 -9.85
C CYS A 400 -14.12 -7.32 -9.44
N LYS A 401 -14.64 -6.10 -9.37
CA LYS A 401 -15.97 -5.78 -8.81
C LYS A 401 -17.14 -6.42 -9.56
N GLU A 402 -16.98 -6.72 -10.85
CA GLU A 402 -18.03 -7.36 -11.64
C GLU A 402 -18.03 -8.91 -11.52
N LEU A 403 -17.01 -9.49 -10.88
CA LEU A 403 -16.88 -10.94 -10.74
C LEU A 403 -17.78 -11.46 -9.61
N VAL A 404 -18.77 -12.28 -9.99
CA VAL A 404 -19.80 -12.80 -9.07
C VAL A 404 -19.71 -14.29 -8.76
N VAL A 405 -18.98 -15.05 -9.59
CA VAL A 405 -18.86 -16.51 -9.46
C VAL A 405 -17.50 -17.00 -9.93
N LEU A 406 -16.92 -17.92 -9.16
CA LEU A 406 -15.74 -18.69 -9.57
C LEU A 406 -16.15 -20.01 -10.24
N PRO A 407 -15.34 -20.54 -11.17
CA PRO A 407 -15.62 -21.82 -11.82
C PRO A 407 -15.78 -23.00 -10.84
N THR A 408 -16.79 -23.84 -11.07
CA THR A 408 -17.16 -24.95 -10.16
C THR A 408 -16.07 -26.01 -9.95
N ASN A 409 -15.14 -26.18 -10.88
CA ASN A 409 -14.07 -27.18 -10.79
C ASN A 409 -12.73 -26.59 -10.31
N MET A 410 -12.75 -25.47 -9.57
CA MET A 410 -11.53 -24.79 -9.13
C MET A 410 -10.63 -25.68 -8.27
N GLY A 411 -11.19 -26.66 -7.54
CA GLY A 411 -10.42 -27.68 -6.81
C GLY A 411 -9.40 -28.47 -7.63
N ARG A 412 -9.51 -28.46 -8.97
CA ARG A 412 -8.52 -29.08 -9.88
C ARG A 412 -7.20 -28.33 -9.99
N LEU A 413 -7.12 -27.08 -9.52
CA LEU A 413 -5.90 -26.26 -9.56
C LEU A 413 -4.94 -26.65 -8.42
N ILE A 414 -4.60 -27.93 -8.29
CA ILE A 414 -3.90 -28.51 -7.13
C ILE A 414 -2.52 -27.92 -6.80
N ASN A 415 -1.93 -27.13 -7.69
CA ASN A 415 -0.67 -26.40 -7.47
C ASN A 415 -0.87 -24.92 -7.12
N LEU A 416 -2.11 -24.46 -6.95
CA LEU A 416 -2.41 -23.09 -6.56
C LEU A 416 -1.94 -22.85 -5.12
N LEU A 417 -1.10 -21.83 -4.97
CA LEU A 417 -0.50 -21.37 -3.71
C LEU A 417 -1.15 -20.06 -3.26
N HIS A 418 -1.52 -19.18 -4.19
CA HIS A 418 -2.04 -17.84 -3.90
C HIS A 418 -3.33 -17.57 -4.66
N LEU A 419 -4.41 -17.30 -3.92
CA LEU A 419 -5.69 -16.83 -4.45
C LEU A 419 -6.09 -15.54 -3.75
N ASP A 420 -6.04 -14.42 -4.47
CA ASP A 420 -6.50 -13.12 -3.99
C ASP A 420 -7.79 -12.74 -4.70
N ILE A 421 -8.85 -12.61 -3.92
CA ILE A 421 -10.21 -12.26 -4.37
C ILE A 421 -10.78 -11.08 -3.58
N ARG A 422 -9.94 -10.26 -2.92
CA ARG A 422 -10.41 -9.07 -2.19
C ARG A 422 -11.07 -8.10 -3.15
N GLY A 423 -12.16 -7.47 -2.71
CA GLY A 423 -12.88 -6.48 -3.52
C GLY A 423 -13.66 -7.09 -4.70
N THR A 424 -13.86 -8.41 -4.72
CA THR A 424 -14.82 -9.08 -5.60
C THR A 424 -16.22 -9.10 -5.00
N ASN A 425 -17.23 -9.39 -5.81
CA ASN A 425 -18.63 -9.54 -5.38
C ASN A 425 -19.07 -11.01 -5.45
N LEU A 426 -18.17 -11.93 -5.08
CA LEU A 426 -18.43 -13.36 -5.09
C LEU A 426 -19.54 -13.72 -4.10
N LYS A 427 -20.48 -14.57 -4.53
CA LYS A 427 -21.60 -15.02 -3.68
C LYS A 427 -21.25 -16.22 -2.81
N ASN A 428 -20.34 -17.08 -3.27
CA ASN A 428 -19.86 -18.26 -2.57
C ASN A 428 -18.53 -18.71 -3.16
N MET A 429 -17.79 -19.53 -2.39
CA MET A 429 -16.68 -20.30 -2.92
C MET A 429 -17.20 -21.44 -3.82
N PRO A 430 -16.44 -21.85 -4.86
CA PRO A 430 -16.81 -23.01 -5.66
C PRO A 430 -16.66 -24.29 -4.83
N PRO A 431 -17.45 -25.34 -5.11
CA PRO A 431 -17.33 -26.61 -4.40
C PRO A 431 -15.94 -27.22 -4.63
N GLN A 432 -15.49 -28.03 -3.67
CA GLN A 432 -14.18 -28.71 -3.70
C GLN A 432 -12.97 -27.77 -3.64
N ILE A 433 -13.14 -26.51 -3.23
CA ILE A 433 -12.01 -25.60 -2.95
C ILE A 433 -11.06 -26.19 -1.90
N GLY A 434 -11.56 -27.02 -0.98
CA GLY A 434 -10.72 -27.75 0.00
C GLY A 434 -9.70 -28.70 -0.61
N GLN A 435 -9.82 -29.07 -1.89
CA GLN A 435 -8.81 -29.87 -2.60
C GLN A 435 -7.50 -29.10 -2.84
N LEU A 436 -7.51 -27.76 -2.74
CA LEU A 436 -6.34 -26.90 -2.90
C LEU A 436 -5.43 -26.94 -1.66
N ARG A 437 -4.97 -28.13 -1.29
CA ARG A 437 -4.23 -28.36 -0.03
C ARG A 437 -2.89 -27.64 0.05
N LYS A 438 -2.32 -27.17 -1.06
CA LYS A 438 -1.09 -26.38 -1.10
C LYS A 438 -1.32 -24.87 -0.94
N LEU A 439 -2.57 -24.42 -0.85
CA LEU A 439 -2.90 -23.00 -0.80
C LEU A 439 -2.30 -22.36 0.46
N LEU A 440 -1.44 -21.36 0.26
CA LEU A 440 -0.73 -20.61 1.29
C LEU A 440 -1.44 -19.30 1.60
N ARG A 441 -1.98 -18.62 0.58
CA ARG A 441 -2.77 -17.40 0.76
C ARG A 441 -4.14 -17.54 0.10
N LEU A 442 -5.17 -17.32 0.91
CA LEU A 442 -6.55 -17.14 0.47
C LEU A 442 -7.07 -15.89 1.16
N SER A 443 -7.34 -14.85 0.38
CA SER A 443 -7.70 -13.56 0.98
C SER A 443 -9.08 -13.60 1.66
N ASP A 444 -10.08 -14.12 0.95
CA ASP A 444 -11.47 -14.18 1.38
C ASP A 444 -12.01 -15.62 1.20
N PHE A 445 -12.85 -16.09 2.13
CA PHE A 445 -13.61 -17.32 2.01
C PHE A 445 -15.09 -17.00 2.18
N VAL A 446 -15.84 -17.02 1.08
CA VAL A 446 -17.28 -16.72 1.08
C VAL A 446 -18.09 -18.00 1.30
N VAL A 447 -18.72 -18.13 2.47
CA VAL A 447 -19.51 -19.32 2.80
C VAL A 447 -20.80 -19.35 1.96
N GLY A 448 -21.03 -20.46 1.25
CA GLY A 448 -22.25 -20.64 0.45
C GLY A 448 -23.45 -21.10 1.26
N ILE A 449 -24.64 -20.90 0.71
CA ILE A 449 -25.90 -21.44 1.26
C ILE A 449 -25.98 -22.97 1.10
N GLN A 450 -26.97 -23.60 1.70
CA GLN A 450 -27.13 -25.06 1.65
C GLN A 450 -27.11 -25.61 0.21
N GLY A 451 -26.12 -26.46 -0.09
CA GLY A 451 -25.87 -27.02 -1.43
C GLY A 451 -24.66 -26.42 -2.16
N ASP A 452 -24.17 -25.27 -1.71
CA ASP A 452 -22.93 -24.64 -2.19
C ASP A 452 -21.71 -25.06 -1.33
N CYS A 453 -20.56 -24.38 -1.51
CA CYS A 453 -19.35 -24.63 -0.72
C CYS A 453 -19.59 -24.35 0.78
N SER A 454 -19.55 -25.43 1.57
CA SER A 454 -19.64 -25.38 3.03
C SER A 454 -18.35 -24.85 3.65
N ILE A 455 -18.47 -24.22 4.82
CA ILE A 455 -17.34 -23.80 5.65
C ILE A 455 -16.40 -24.96 6.03
N LYS A 456 -16.87 -26.22 6.00
CA LYS A 456 -16.03 -27.42 6.20
C LYS A 456 -14.83 -27.48 5.27
N GLU A 457 -14.99 -26.99 4.05
CA GLU A 457 -13.92 -27.04 3.05
C GLU A 457 -12.70 -26.20 3.45
N LEU A 458 -12.91 -25.13 4.23
CA LEU A 458 -11.82 -24.35 4.82
C LEU A 458 -10.96 -25.18 5.78
N GLY A 459 -11.53 -26.24 6.36
CA GLY A 459 -10.84 -27.23 7.17
C GLY A 459 -9.69 -27.92 6.45
N GLU A 460 -9.78 -28.10 5.13
CA GLU A 460 -8.73 -28.79 4.36
C GLU A 460 -7.53 -27.88 4.04
N LEU A 461 -7.70 -26.55 4.13
CA LEU A 461 -6.70 -25.53 3.79
C LEU A 461 -5.79 -25.21 4.97
N GLN A 462 -4.93 -26.16 5.36
CA GLN A 462 -4.16 -26.09 6.61
C GLN A 462 -2.96 -25.15 6.58
N HIS A 463 -2.46 -24.79 5.40
CA HIS A 463 -1.23 -24.01 5.25
C HIS A 463 -1.47 -22.51 5.06
N LEU A 464 -2.71 -22.04 5.23
CA LEU A 464 -3.06 -20.62 5.10
C LEU A 464 -2.26 -19.72 6.05
N GLN A 465 -1.82 -18.58 5.54
CA GLN A 465 -0.92 -17.66 6.23
C GLN A 465 -1.40 -16.22 6.12
N GLU A 466 -0.87 -15.36 7.00
CA GLU A 466 -1.07 -13.92 7.00
C GLU A 466 -2.51 -13.50 7.28
N GLN A 467 -3.31 -13.23 6.25
CA GLN A 467 -4.65 -12.67 6.38
C GLN A 467 -5.69 -13.62 5.80
N LEU A 468 -6.79 -13.80 6.54
CA LEU A 468 -7.98 -14.50 6.08
C LEU A 468 -9.23 -13.71 6.48
N ARG A 469 -10.10 -13.44 5.52
CA ARG A 469 -11.47 -12.97 5.75
C ARG A 469 -12.44 -14.11 5.50
N ILE A 470 -13.41 -14.34 6.39
CA ILE A 470 -14.49 -15.30 6.20
C ILE A 470 -15.79 -14.52 6.14
N CYS A 471 -16.44 -14.55 4.97
CA CYS A 471 -17.64 -13.79 4.68
C CYS A 471 -18.88 -14.67 4.68
N SER A 472 -20.03 -14.03 4.84
CA SER A 472 -21.35 -14.65 4.75
C SER A 472 -21.57 -15.76 5.77
N LEU A 473 -21.07 -15.58 7.00
CA LEU A 473 -21.14 -16.57 8.08
C LEU A 473 -22.58 -16.90 8.53
N GLN A 474 -23.56 -16.05 8.22
CA GLN A 474 -24.98 -16.35 8.38
C GLN A 474 -25.44 -17.59 7.59
N ASN A 475 -24.70 -17.99 6.56
CA ASN A 475 -25.01 -19.16 5.75
C ASN A 475 -24.66 -20.49 6.46
N VAL A 476 -23.98 -20.46 7.61
CA VAL A 476 -23.68 -21.65 8.41
C VAL A 476 -24.91 -22.06 9.21
N THR A 477 -25.75 -22.93 8.64
CA THR A 477 -26.99 -23.40 9.28
C THR A 477 -26.76 -24.44 10.39
N ILE A 478 -25.63 -25.15 10.36
CA ILE A 478 -25.25 -26.15 11.38
C ILE A 478 -23.99 -25.63 12.07
N PRO A 479 -24.08 -25.12 13.31
CA PRO A 479 -22.94 -24.53 14.01
C PRO A 479 -21.72 -25.45 14.13
N ARG A 480 -21.93 -26.76 14.31
CA ARG A 480 -20.85 -27.77 14.35
C ARG A 480 -20.03 -27.84 13.05
N ASP A 481 -20.55 -27.37 11.93
CA ASP A 481 -19.82 -27.32 10.67
C ASP A 481 -18.71 -26.26 10.72
N ALA A 482 -18.92 -25.15 11.44
CA ALA A 482 -17.90 -24.13 11.64
C ALA A 482 -16.67 -24.65 12.41
N LEU A 483 -16.85 -25.61 13.31
CA LEU A 483 -15.72 -26.27 14.00
C LEU A 483 -14.76 -26.95 13.02
N GLN A 484 -15.30 -27.49 11.91
CA GLN A 484 -14.50 -28.17 10.89
C GLN A 484 -13.67 -27.19 10.06
N ALA A 485 -13.97 -25.89 10.08
CA ALA A 485 -13.08 -24.87 9.52
C ALA A 485 -11.68 -24.90 10.15
N ASN A 486 -11.56 -25.44 11.37
CA ASN A 486 -10.30 -25.68 12.08
C ASN A 486 -9.39 -24.44 12.09
N LEU A 487 -9.92 -23.28 12.48
CA LEU A 487 -9.13 -22.05 12.59
C LEU A 487 -8.04 -22.17 13.67
N LYS A 488 -8.31 -22.95 14.73
CA LYS A 488 -7.34 -23.30 15.76
C LYS A 488 -6.11 -24.03 15.24
N GLY A 489 -6.21 -24.80 14.16
CA GLY A 489 -5.07 -25.48 13.53
C GLY A 489 -4.22 -24.57 12.63
N LYS A 490 -4.75 -23.43 12.20
CA LYS A 490 -4.13 -22.54 11.21
C LYS A 490 -3.16 -21.54 11.88
N LYS A 491 -2.03 -22.06 12.34
CA LYS A 491 -1.02 -21.34 13.14
C LYS A 491 -0.33 -20.13 12.48
N ASN A 492 -0.40 -20.03 11.15
CA ASN A 492 0.30 -19.02 10.37
C ASN A 492 -0.59 -17.81 10.01
N ILE A 493 -1.89 -17.85 10.34
CA ILE A 493 -2.77 -16.69 10.19
C ILE A 493 -2.47 -15.71 11.32
N LYS A 494 -2.29 -14.45 10.94
CA LYS A 494 -2.02 -13.30 11.82
C LYS A 494 -3.18 -12.32 11.88
N LYS A 495 -3.92 -12.16 10.78
CA LYS A 495 -5.07 -11.27 10.67
C LYS A 495 -6.31 -12.07 10.30
N LEU A 496 -7.35 -12.02 11.13
CA LEU A 496 -8.60 -12.71 10.88
C LEU A 496 -9.75 -11.71 10.86
N LYS A 497 -10.54 -11.73 9.79
CA LYS A 497 -11.82 -11.03 9.73
C LYS A 497 -12.97 -12.03 9.61
N LEU A 498 -13.97 -11.93 10.47
CA LEU A 498 -15.19 -12.73 10.46
C LEU A 498 -16.37 -11.80 10.16
N GLU A 499 -17.17 -12.14 9.16
CA GLU A 499 -18.23 -11.25 8.66
C GLU A 499 -19.55 -11.98 8.43
N TRP A 500 -20.61 -11.35 8.92
CA TRP A 500 -22.00 -11.66 8.65
C TRP A 500 -22.63 -10.53 7.83
N ASP A 501 -23.61 -10.87 7.00
CA ASP A 501 -24.43 -9.85 6.33
C ASP A 501 -25.40 -9.23 7.35
N ASN A 502 -25.60 -7.90 7.28
CA ASN A 502 -26.42 -7.11 8.19
C ASN A 502 -27.94 -7.37 8.04
N GLY A 503 -28.41 -8.59 8.25
CA GLY A 503 -29.82 -9.01 8.09
C GLY A 503 -30.50 -9.51 9.37
N ASP A 504 -31.84 -9.52 9.34
CA ASP A 504 -32.73 -10.15 10.33
C ASP A 504 -32.57 -11.68 10.30
N GLY A 505 -31.49 -12.19 10.89
CA GLY A 505 -31.17 -13.61 11.00
C GLY A 505 -31.52 -14.20 12.36
N ASP A 506 -31.44 -15.53 12.47
CA ASP A 506 -31.49 -16.23 13.77
C ASP A 506 -30.22 -15.90 14.57
N PHE A 507 -30.31 -14.88 15.41
CA PHE A 507 -29.21 -14.40 16.25
C PHE A 507 -28.65 -15.46 17.21
N MET A 508 -29.41 -16.50 17.55
CA MET A 508 -28.90 -17.63 18.35
C MET A 508 -27.89 -18.45 17.54
N SER A 509 -28.17 -18.71 16.28
CA SER A 509 -27.26 -19.44 15.38
C SER A 509 -25.91 -18.73 15.24
N HIS A 510 -25.89 -17.39 15.18
CA HIS A 510 -24.65 -16.62 15.07
C HIS A 510 -23.75 -16.84 16.29
N MET A 511 -24.31 -16.84 17.51
CA MET A 511 -23.57 -17.11 18.74
C MET A 511 -22.97 -18.52 18.73
N GLU A 512 -23.77 -19.52 18.35
CA GLU A 512 -23.30 -20.90 18.29
C GLU A 512 -22.20 -21.08 17.23
N VAL A 513 -22.32 -20.43 16.06
CA VAL A 513 -21.29 -20.45 15.00
C VAL A 513 -20.00 -19.80 15.48
N LEU A 514 -20.06 -18.60 16.07
CA LEU A 514 -18.87 -17.88 16.53
C LEU A 514 -18.17 -18.65 17.68
N GLU A 515 -18.92 -19.35 18.54
CA GLU A 515 -18.34 -20.24 19.56
C GLU A 515 -17.47 -21.35 18.95
N GLN A 516 -17.85 -21.88 17.79
CA GLN A 516 -17.09 -22.92 17.09
C GLN A 516 -15.90 -22.39 16.27
N LEU A 517 -15.81 -21.08 16.01
CA LEU A 517 -14.78 -20.45 15.20
C LEU A 517 -13.56 -19.97 16.01
N GLN A 518 -13.19 -20.68 17.07
CA GLN A 518 -12.00 -20.36 17.86
C GLN A 518 -10.74 -20.33 16.96
N PRO A 519 -10.07 -19.17 16.80
CA PRO A 519 -8.84 -19.09 16.01
C PRO A 519 -7.62 -19.75 16.69
N HIS A 520 -6.45 -19.69 16.03
CA HIS A 520 -5.18 -19.96 16.69
C HIS A 520 -4.76 -18.78 17.58
N ARG A 521 -3.93 -19.03 18.60
CA ARG A 521 -3.42 -18.01 19.53
C ARG A 521 -2.46 -16.97 18.91
N ASN A 522 -2.08 -17.17 17.65
CA ASN A 522 -1.09 -16.35 16.94
C ASN A 522 -1.71 -15.16 16.19
N ILE A 523 -3.02 -14.93 16.36
CA ILE A 523 -3.70 -13.80 15.75
C ILE A 523 -3.21 -12.50 16.41
N GLU A 524 -2.70 -11.61 15.57
CA GLU A 524 -2.25 -10.25 15.91
C GLU A 524 -3.37 -9.22 15.69
N SER A 525 -4.34 -9.50 14.79
CA SER A 525 -5.46 -8.61 14.45
C SER A 525 -6.76 -9.39 14.24
N LEU A 526 -7.83 -9.03 14.96
CA LEU A 526 -9.15 -9.65 14.88
C LEU A 526 -10.22 -8.61 14.53
N SER A 527 -10.96 -8.85 13.45
CA SER A 527 -12.11 -8.03 13.03
C SER A 527 -13.38 -8.88 13.01
N ILE A 528 -14.45 -8.40 13.66
CA ILE A 528 -15.77 -9.03 13.65
C ILE A 528 -16.79 -8.03 13.13
N ASP A 529 -17.49 -8.38 12.06
CA ASP A 529 -18.38 -7.50 11.31
C ASP A 529 -19.78 -8.13 11.16
N GLY A 530 -20.83 -7.37 11.44
CA GLY A 530 -22.23 -7.80 11.27
C GLY A 530 -22.71 -8.87 12.27
N TYR A 531 -21.94 -9.17 13.32
CA TYR A 531 -22.30 -10.21 14.28
C TYR A 531 -23.56 -9.85 15.08
N GLY A 532 -24.62 -10.61 14.84
CA GLY A 532 -25.93 -10.41 15.45
C GLY A 532 -26.13 -11.01 16.85
N GLY A 533 -25.13 -11.68 17.43
CA GLY A 533 -25.26 -12.25 18.78
C GLY A 533 -25.18 -11.19 19.88
N SER A 534 -25.90 -11.37 20.99
CA SER A 534 -25.91 -10.39 22.08
C SER A 534 -24.67 -10.41 22.99
N ARG A 535 -23.85 -11.47 22.89
CA ARG A 535 -22.62 -11.69 23.65
C ARG A 535 -21.57 -12.39 22.80
N PHE A 536 -20.30 -12.20 23.14
CA PHE A 536 -19.20 -12.94 22.53
C PHE A 536 -18.98 -14.30 23.22
N PRO A 537 -18.44 -15.30 22.50
CA PRO A 537 -18.08 -16.60 23.08
C PRO A 537 -16.92 -16.47 24.08
N ALA A 538 -16.73 -17.51 24.89
CA ALA A 538 -15.74 -17.51 25.96
C ALA A 538 -14.32 -17.24 25.44
N TRP A 539 -13.97 -17.74 24.25
CA TRP A 539 -12.63 -17.56 23.69
C TRP A 539 -12.29 -16.12 23.29
N VAL A 540 -13.28 -15.26 23.04
CA VAL A 540 -13.06 -13.81 22.84
C VAL A 540 -12.73 -13.14 24.17
N GLY A 541 -13.15 -13.71 25.31
CA GLY A 541 -12.90 -13.18 26.65
C GLY A 541 -12.01 -14.06 27.52
N ASP A 542 -11.20 -14.93 26.93
CA ASP A 542 -10.33 -15.85 27.68
C ASP A 542 -8.90 -15.28 27.76
N PHE A 543 -8.44 -14.97 28.98
CA PHE A 543 -7.10 -14.45 29.29
C PHE A 543 -5.97 -15.31 28.71
N TYR A 544 -6.20 -16.60 28.45
CA TYR A 544 -5.20 -17.54 27.93
C TYR A 544 -5.16 -17.59 26.39
N TYR A 545 -6.00 -16.82 25.71
CA TYR A 545 -6.26 -16.98 24.29
C TYR A 545 -5.21 -16.30 23.39
N SER A 546 -4.75 -15.08 23.69
CA SER A 546 -3.62 -14.49 22.96
C SER A 546 -2.96 -13.33 23.69
N ASN A 547 -1.71 -13.54 24.11
CA ASN A 547 -0.83 -12.47 24.62
C ASN A 547 -0.16 -11.68 23.49
N ILE A 548 -0.63 -11.80 22.24
CA ILE A 548 -0.03 -11.09 21.10
C ILE A 548 -1.04 -10.33 20.25
N LEU A 549 -2.33 -10.40 20.59
CA LEU A 549 -3.40 -9.69 19.91
C LEU A 549 -3.24 -8.18 20.14
N GLN A 550 -2.95 -7.45 19.06
CA GLN A 550 -2.62 -6.02 19.08
C GLN A 550 -3.75 -5.16 18.53
N GLU A 551 -4.62 -5.72 17.69
CA GLU A 551 -5.69 -4.98 17.04
C GLU A 551 -7.02 -5.71 17.14
N ILE A 552 -8.06 -5.00 17.58
CA ILE A 552 -9.43 -5.48 17.58
C ILE A 552 -10.32 -4.45 16.89
N GLU A 553 -11.18 -4.94 16.01
CA GLU A 553 -12.18 -4.15 15.32
C GLU A 553 -13.55 -4.84 15.38
N ILE A 554 -14.57 -4.16 15.89
CA ILE A 554 -15.95 -4.66 15.97
C ILE A 554 -16.87 -3.70 15.20
N LYS A 555 -17.55 -4.19 14.17
CA LYS A 555 -18.36 -3.38 13.26
C LYS A 555 -19.76 -3.94 13.09
N ASN A 556 -20.75 -3.06 12.97
CA ASN A 556 -22.13 -3.44 12.62
C ASN A 556 -22.75 -4.51 13.54
N CYS A 557 -22.26 -4.62 14.79
CA CYS A 557 -22.74 -5.63 15.75
C CYS A 557 -23.91 -5.05 16.56
N CYS A 558 -25.12 -5.13 16.02
CA CYS A 558 -26.27 -4.38 16.55
C CYS A 558 -26.77 -4.85 17.92
N GLU A 559 -26.57 -6.12 18.26
CA GLU A 559 -27.13 -6.74 19.47
C GLU A 559 -26.16 -6.79 20.66
N VAL A 560 -24.87 -6.54 20.42
CA VAL A 560 -23.83 -6.61 21.45
C VAL A 560 -24.03 -5.51 22.47
N LYS A 561 -24.11 -5.89 23.76
CA LYS A 561 -24.25 -4.96 24.88
C LYS A 561 -22.94 -4.68 25.63
N ILE A 562 -22.06 -5.68 25.69
CA ILE A 562 -20.84 -5.66 26.50
C ILE A 562 -19.68 -6.26 25.69
N PHE A 563 -18.51 -5.64 25.77
CA PHE A 563 -17.25 -6.17 25.25
C PHE A 563 -16.22 -6.32 26.38
N PRO A 564 -15.57 -7.49 26.56
CA PRO A 564 -14.64 -7.75 27.66
C PRO A 564 -13.21 -7.27 27.33
N VAL A 565 -13.00 -5.96 27.27
CA VAL A 565 -11.70 -5.40 26.85
C VAL A 565 -10.55 -5.70 27.81
N GLU A 566 -10.87 -5.91 29.09
CA GLU A 566 -9.91 -6.20 30.17
C GLU A 566 -9.10 -7.49 29.96
N MET A 567 -9.53 -8.35 29.02
CA MET A 567 -8.88 -9.61 28.69
C MET A 567 -7.72 -9.44 27.69
N PHE A 568 -7.46 -8.23 27.19
CA PHE A 568 -6.48 -7.96 26.13
C PHE A 568 -5.40 -6.94 26.56
N PRO A 569 -4.43 -7.34 27.39
CA PRO A 569 -3.42 -6.41 27.93
C PRO A 569 -2.46 -5.85 26.87
N GLU A 570 -2.20 -6.58 25.79
CA GLU A 570 -1.25 -6.23 24.72
C GLU A 570 -1.89 -5.44 23.57
N LEU A 571 -3.17 -5.09 23.70
CA LEU A 571 -3.94 -4.38 22.69
C LEU A 571 -3.37 -2.97 22.45
N LYS A 572 -3.07 -2.66 21.19
CA LYS A 572 -2.58 -1.35 20.75
C LYS A 572 -3.68 -0.52 20.09
N THR A 573 -4.55 -1.17 19.32
CA THR A 573 -5.62 -0.52 18.57
C THR A 573 -6.96 -1.19 18.85
N LEU A 574 -7.97 -0.39 19.23
CA LEU A 574 -9.34 -0.84 19.44
C LEU A 574 -10.30 0.04 18.62
N ARG A 575 -11.12 -0.58 17.79
CA ARG A 575 -12.10 0.12 16.94
C ARG A 575 -13.50 -0.46 17.12
N PHE A 576 -14.48 0.41 17.33
CA PHE A 576 -15.90 0.08 17.30
C PHE A 576 -16.60 0.96 16.28
N SER A 577 -17.43 0.37 15.41
CA SER A 577 -18.29 1.14 14.52
C SER A 577 -19.70 0.56 14.45
N SER A 578 -20.71 1.43 14.51
CA SER A 578 -22.12 1.06 14.26
C SER A 578 -22.61 -0.07 15.19
N CYS A 579 -22.31 0.03 16.49
CA CYS A 579 -22.74 -0.91 17.53
C CYS A 579 -23.74 -0.23 18.49
N PRO A 580 -25.02 -0.03 18.08
CA PRO A 580 -25.97 0.83 18.78
C PRO A 580 -26.34 0.40 20.21
N ARG A 581 -26.37 -0.92 20.49
CA ARG A 581 -26.71 -1.45 21.83
C ARG A 581 -25.52 -1.62 22.76
N LEU A 582 -24.31 -1.29 22.30
CA LEU A 582 -23.10 -1.41 23.10
C LEU A 582 -23.13 -0.37 24.22
N GLN A 583 -23.26 -0.83 25.46
CA GLN A 583 -23.41 0.04 26.64
C GLN A 583 -22.17 0.03 27.52
N ARG A 584 -21.33 -1.00 27.41
CA ARG A 584 -20.19 -1.20 28.31
C ARG A 584 -18.99 -1.76 27.59
N LEU A 585 -17.86 -1.07 27.72
CA LEU A 585 -16.55 -1.53 27.27
C LEU A 585 -15.66 -2.03 28.42
N PHE A 586 -15.88 -1.55 29.66
CA PHE A 586 -15.00 -1.80 30.80
C PHE A 586 -15.78 -2.27 32.02
N PRO A 587 -15.17 -3.05 32.93
CA PRO A 587 -15.78 -3.44 34.19
C PRO A 587 -16.16 -2.22 35.06
N PRO A 588 -17.23 -2.29 35.87
CA PRO A 588 -17.65 -1.20 36.75
C PRO A 588 -16.60 -0.79 37.79
N GLU A 589 -15.72 -1.73 38.16
CA GLU A 589 -14.70 -1.61 39.21
C GLU A 589 -13.29 -1.31 38.65
N ALA A 590 -13.19 -0.92 37.37
CA ALA A 590 -11.93 -0.67 36.68
C ALA A 590 -11.27 0.66 37.10
N ASN A 591 -10.82 0.75 38.35
CA ASN A 591 -9.99 1.85 38.83
C ASN A 591 -8.49 1.66 38.51
N ASN A 592 -8.09 0.51 37.95
CA ASN A 592 -6.70 0.27 37.56
C ASN A 592 -6.51 0.46 36.05
N ASP A 593 -5.36 1.02 35.69
CA ASP A 593 -4.91 1.23 34.32
C ASP A 593 -4.50 -0.11 33.68
N TYR A 594 -5.47 -0.92 33.23
CA TYR A 594 -5.22 -2.25 32.66
C TYR A 594 -4.79 -2.23 31.18
N LEU A 595 -5.24 -1.26 30.38
CA LEU A 595 -4.88 -1.15 28.95
C LEU A 595 -3.64 -0.28 28.74
N LYS A 596 -2.51 -0.68 29.31
CA LYS A 596 -1.27 0.09 29.26
C LYS A 596 -0.67 0.19 27.86
N ASN A 597 -0.95 -0.75 26.97
CA ASN A 597 -0.39 -0.76 25.62
C ASN A 597 -1.30 -0.12 24.57
N LEU A 598 -2.52 0.27 24.96
CA LEU A 598 -3.49 0.86 24.04
C LEU A 598 -3.06 2.27 23.64
N SER A 599 -2.74 2.44 22.36
CA SER A 599 -2.32 3.71 21.77
C SER A 599 -3.41 4.36 20.94
N SER A 600 -4.33 3.58 20.35
CA SER A 600 -5.41 4.08 19.49
C SER A 600 -6.76 3.50 19.88
N LEU A 601 -7.73 4.37 20.14
CA LEU A 601 -9.13 4.02 20.40
C LEU A 601 -10.04 4.81 19.45
N GLU A 602 -10.85 4.10 18.67
CA GLU A 602 -11.81 4.71 17.73
C GLU A 602 -13.21 4.16 17.99
N ILE A 603 -14.18 5.04 18.21
CA ILE A 603 -15.57 4.68 18.44
C ILE A 603 -16.45 5.52 17.52
N MET A 604 -17.20 4.87 16.64
CA MET A 604 -18.06 5.50 15.64
C MET A 604 -19.48 4.92 15.76
N ASP A 605 -20.51 5.76 15.73
CA ASP A 605 -21.93 5.35 15.72
C ASP A 605 -22.31 4.30 16.79
N CYS A 606 -21.80 4.47 18.01
CA CYS A 606 -22.10 3.64 19.18
C CYS A 606 -22.88 4.45 20.25
N PRO A 607 -24.13 4.89 20.00
CA PRO A 607 -24.87 5.77 20.92
C PRO A 607 -25.10 5.19 22.32
N GLY A 608 -25.15 3.86 22.46
CA GLY A 608 -25.26 3.20 23.76
C GLY A 608 -24.09 3.48 24.72
N LEU A 609 -22.93 3.89 24.19
CA LEU A 609 -21.75 4.24 24.98
C LEU A 609 -21.79 5.68 25.52
N GLY A 610 -22.83 6.46 25.24
CA GLY A 610 -22.93 7.85 25.69
C GLY A 610 -22.76 8.03 27.21
N SER A 611 -23.34 7.15 28.03
CA SER A 611 -23.18 7.20 29.50
C SER A 611 -21.79 6.80 30.00
N PHE A 612 -21.07 6.02 29.20
CA PHE A 612 -19.74 5.54 29.54
C PHE A 612 -18.69 6.66 29.44
N LEU A 613 -18.90 7.63 28.55
CA LEU A 613 -18.06 8.82 28.35
C LEU A 613 -18.13 9.87 29.49
N ASN A 614 -18.67 9.50 30.65
CA ASN A 614 -18.64 10.30 31.88
C ASN A 614 -17.63 9.77 32.91
N ARG A 615 -16.84 8.73 32.57
CA ARG A 615 -15.86 8.09 33.45
C ARG A 615 -14.46 8.18 32.86
N ARG A 616 -13.44 8.16 33.73
CA ARG A 616 -12.03 8.12 33.31
C ARG A 616 -11.76 6.88 32.44
N LEU A 617 -11.06 7.09 31.32
CA LEU A 617 -10.59 6.00 30.46
C LEU A 617 -9.43 5.24 31.14
N PRO A 618 -9.49 3.91 31.29
CA PRO A 618 -8.43 3.11 31.90
C PRO A 618 -7.33 2.74 30.87
N ALA A 619 -6.87 3.72 30.10
CA ALA A 619 -5.87 3.61 29.04
C ALA A 619 -4.83 4.75 29.17
N PRO A 620 -3.80 4.61 30.02
CA PRO A 620 -2.92 5.73 30.40
C PRO A 620 -1.97 6.18 29.27
N ASN A 621 -1.70 5.33 28.28
CA ASN A 621 -0.77 5.60 27.18
C ASN A 621 -1.48 5.87 25.85
N LEU A 622 -2.78 6.19 25.89
CA LEU A 622 -3.56 6.47 24.69
C LEU A 622 -3.06 7.74 24.01
N SER A 623 -2.62 7.62 22.75
CA SER A 623 -2.12 8.75 21.95
C SER A 623 -3.15 9.26 20.96
N ARG A 624 -4.00 8.39 20.41
CA ARG A 624 -5.06 8.73 19.47
C ARG A 624 -6.42 8.33 20.01
N PHE A 625 -7.35 9.27 20.03
CA PHE A 625 -8.74 9.01 20.39
C PHE A 625 -9.71 9.62 19.37
N MET A 626 -10.59 8.80 18.82
CA MET A 626 -11.63 9.21 17.88
C MET A 626 -13.01 8.82 18.41
N LEU A 627 -13.94 9.77 18.36
CA LEU A 627 -15.29 9.60 18.86
C LEU A 627 -16.31 10.30 17.95
N LEU A 628 -17.02 9.52 17.13
CA LEU A 628 -18.01 10.02 16.16
C LEU A 628 -19.38 9.41 16.45
N GLY A 629 -20.45 10.21 16.51
CA GLY A 629 -21.83 9.70 16.55
C GLY A 629 -22.23 8.95 17.83
N CYS A 630 -21.46 9.11 18.91
CA CYS A 630 -21.57 8.29 20.12
C CYS A 630 -22.29 8.95 21.31
N SER A 631 -22.79 10.20 21.20
CA SER A 631 -23.26 10.90 22.39
C SER A 631 -24.38 11.93 22.17
N ASN A 632 -25.28 12.01 23.16
CA ASN A 632 -26.21 13.11 23.37
C ASN A 632 -25.66 14.12 24.42
N LEU A 633 -24.34 14.16 24.63
CA LEU A 633 -23.73 14.99 25.66
C LEU A 633 -23.89 16.48 25.35
N ALA A 634 -24.19 17.27 26.39
CA ALA A 634 -24.24 18.73 26.28
C ALA A 634 -22.84 19.37 26.37
N SER A 635 -21.90 18.71 27.04
CA SER A 635 -20.50 19.14 27.18
C SER A 635 -19.52 17.94 27.13
N PHE A 636 -18.32 18.17 26.60
CA PHE A 636 -17.25 17.16 26.49
C PHE A 636 -15.87 17.84 26.28
N PRO A 637 -14.74 17.27 26.73
CA PRO A 637 -14.59 16.14 27.65
C PRO A 637 -14.67 16.58 29.12
N GLY A 638 -15.22 15.74 30.02
CA GLY A 638 -15.22 16.05 31.46
C GLY A 638 -13.82 16.02 32.10
N GLU A 639 -13.69 16.61 33.30
CA GLU A 639 -12.43 16.66 34.05
C GLU A 639 -11.81 15.25 34.24
N LYS A 640 -10.50 15.12 33.92
CA LYS A 640 -9.71 13.87 34.06
C LYS A 640 -10.27 12.65 33.31
N LEU A 641 -11.14 12.86 32.32
CA LEU A 641 -11.68 11.79 31.50
C LEU A 641 -10.62 11.16 30.57
N LEU A 642 -9.88 12.04 29.89
CA LEU A 642 -8.87 11.69 28.89
C LEU A 642 -7.46 11.66 29.52
N PRO A 643 -6.54 10.80 29.06
CA PRO A 643 -5.17 10.77 29.54
C PRO A 643 -4.33 11.91 28.96
N SER A 644 -3.33 12.40 29.71
CA SER A 644 -2.44 13.50 29.28
C SER A 644 -1.47 13.13 28.15
N THR A 645 -1.32 11.83 27.86
CA THR A 645 -0.49 11.28 26.76
C THR A 645 -1.11 11.47 25.38
N LEU A 646 -2.36 11.93 25.31
CA LEU A 646 -3.11 12.10 24.07
C LEU A 646 -2.46 13.16 23.16
N THR A 647 -2.15 12.78 21.93
CA THR A 647 -1.55 13.65 20.90
C THR A 647 -2.55 14.02 19.80
N SER A 648 -3.56 13.19 19.55
CA SER A 648 -4.57 13.41 18.51
C SER A 648 -5.96 13.08 19.06
N LEU A 649 -6.86 14.07 19.01
CA LEU A 649 -8.26 13.96 19.44
C LEU A 649 -9.19 14.33 18.28
N LYS A 650 -10.07 13.41 17.91
CA LYS A 650 -11.13 13.66 16.92
C LYS A 650 -12.49 13.43 17.54
N ILE A 651 -13.35 14.45 17.48
CA ILE A 651 -14.73 14.38 17.96
C ILE A 651 -15.69 14.82 16.87
N GLY A 652 -16.85 14.18 16.78
CA GLY A 652 -17.83 14.60 15.80
C GLY A 652 -19.18 13.91 15.84
N ASP A 653 -20.09 14.43 15.02
CA ASP A 653 -21.50 14.03 14.92
C ASP A 653 -22.25 14.15 16.27
N PHE A 654 -21.88 15.11 17.12
CA PHE A 654 -22.56 15.35 18.39
C PHE A 654 -23.70 16.36 18.22
N GLN A 655 -24.92 15.84 18.10
CA GLN A 655 -26.11 16.65 17.81
C GLN A 655 -26.54 17.57 18.97
N ASN A 656 -26.08 17.29 20.20
CA ASN A 656 -26.46 18.03 21.41
C ASN A 656 -25.29 18.74 22.11
N LEU A 657 -24.06 18.64 21.58
CA LEU A 657 -22.89 19.28 22.18
C LEU A 657 -23.03 20.80 22.06
N THR A 658 -23.08 21.48 23.20
CA THR A 658 -23.22 22.94 23.28
C THR A 658 -21.91 23.65 23.64
N SER A 659 -21.04 22.99 24.40
CA SER A 659 -19.75 23.54 24.83
C SER A 659 -18.66 22.47 24.89
N LEU A 660 -17.41 22.89 24.70
CA LEU A 660 -16.23 22.11 25.08
C LEU A 660 -15.85 22.47 26.51
N ASP A 661 -15.58 21.47 27.34
CA ASP A 661 -15.19 21.70 28.74
C ASP A 661 -13.67 21.87 28.85
N PHE A 662 -13.23 23.09 29.17
CA PHE A 662 -11.81 23.41 29.34
C PHE A 662 -11.16 22.59 30.44
N THR A 663 -11.89 22.23 31.51
CA THR A 663 -11.32 21.48 32.63
C THR A 663 -10.87 20.08 32.23
N GLY A 664 -11.47 19.50 31.17
CA GLY A 664 -11.04 18.24 30.57
C GLY A 664 -10.03 18.38 29.42
N LEU A 665 -9.78 19.60 28.92
CA LEU A 665 -8.76 19.86 27.89
C LEU A 665 -7.43 20.37 28.50
N ARG A 666 -7.49 21.10 29.63
CA ARG A 666 -6.34 21.79 30.24
C ARG A 666 -5.16 20.88 30.59
N HIS A 667 -5.41 19.61 30.89
CA HIS A 667 -4.37 18.66 31.30
C HIS A 667 -3.77 17.89 30.11
N LEU A 668 -4.28 18.09 28.90
CA LEU A 668 -3.80 17.46 27.67
C LEU A 668 -2.60 18.22 27.09
N THR A 669 -1.52 18.34 27.88
CA THR A 669 -0.33 19.13 27.52
C THR A 669 0.47 18.56 26.34
N GLY A 670 0.18 17.33 25.92
CA GLY A 670 0.78 16.68 24.74
C GLY A 670 -0.07 16.78 23.46
N LEU A 671 -1.27 17.37 23.51
CA LEU A 671 -2.21 17.36 22.39
C LEU A 671 -1.68 18.21 21.22
N ARG A 672 -1.52 17.60 20.05
CA ARG A 672 -0.99 18.20 18.82
C ARG A 672 -2.07 18.46 17.78
N GLU A 673 -3.06 17.58 17.70
CA GLU A 673 -4.12 17.61 16.70
C GLU A 673 -5.49 17.56 17.38
N LEU A 674 -6.36 18.49 17.01
CA LEU A 674 -7.77 18.49 17.41
C LEU A 674 -8.65 18.63 16.16
N GLU A 675 -9.53 17.67 15.93
CA GLU A 675 -10.55 17.72 14.88
C GLU A 675 -11.95 17.70 15.49
N ILE A 676 -12.79 18.65 15.07
CA ILE A 676 -14.19 18.79 15.47
C ILE A 676 -15.03 18.77 14.19
N CYS A 677 -15.87 17.76 14.01
CA CYS A 677 -16.71 17.66 12.82
C CYS A 677 -18.20 17.46 13.14
N ASN A 678 -19.09 18.10 12.39
CA ASN A 678 -20.54 17.90 12.45
C ASN A 678 -21.17 18.05 13.85
N CYS A 679 -20.83 19.13 14.56
CA CYS A 679 -21.37 19.49 15.87
C CYS A 679 -22.25 20.75 15.78
N PRO A 680 -23.52 20.65 15.36
CA PRO A 680 -24.31 21.83 14.93
C PRO A 680 -24.70 22.79 16.06
N LYS A 681 -24.76 22.31 17.32
CA LYS A 681 -25.13 23.12 18.49
C LYS A 681 -23.95 23.70 19.25
N LEU A 682 -22.71 23.39 18.84
CA LEU A 682 -21.51 23.82 19.54
C LEU A 682 -21.31 25.32 19.29
N ARG A 683 -21.53 26.13 20.33
CA ARG A 683 -21.67 27.57 20.17
C ARG A 683 -20.35 28.32 20.17
N SER A 684 -19.39 27.91 20.96
CA SER A 684 -18.12 28.64 21.14
C SER A 684 -17.01 27.71 21.66
N LEU A 685 -15.77 28.16 21.51
CA LEU A 685 -14.62 27.58 22.21
C LEU A 685 -14.57 28.05 23.67
N PRO A 686 -13.90 27.30 24.58
CA PRO A 686 -13.75 27.71 25.96
C PRO A 686 -13.08 29.07 26.09
N ASP A 687 -13.46 29.86 27.09
CA ASP A 687 -12.98 31.25 27.24
C ASP A 687 -11.48 31.32 27.58
N GLU A 688 -10.97 30.30 28.25
CA GLU A 688 -9.55 30.11 28.57
C GLU A 688 -8.71 29.70 27.34
N GLY A 689 -9.33 29.38 26.21
CA GLY A 689 -8.69 28.95 24.98
C GLY A 689 -8.45 27.44 24.90
N LEU A 690 -7.76 27.01 23.83
CA LEU A 690 -7.36 25.61 23.61
C LEU A 690 -5.93 25.36 24.12
N PRO A 691 -5.51 24.10 24.32
CA PRO A 691 -4.15 23.80 24.77
C PRO A 691 -3.06 24.36 23.82
N PHE A 692 -2.09 25.10 24.37
CA PHE A 692 -0.97 25.69 23.63
C PHE A 692 -0.06 24.70 22.90
N SER A 693 -0.17 23.40 23.20
CA SER A 693 0.58 22.34 22.54
C SER A 693 0.09 22.03 21.12
N LEU A 694 -1.13 22.49 20.75
CA LEU A 694 -1.77 22.20 19.48
C LEU A 694 -0.96 22.77 18.31
N SER A 695 -0.61 21.88 17.38
CA SER A 695 -0.03 22.22 16.08
C SER A 695 -1.07 22.32 14.97
N SER A 696 -2.20 21.62 15.12
CA SER A 696 -3.27 21.58 14.13
C SER A 696 -4.66 21.57 14.76
N LEU A 697 -5.55 22.41 14.23
CA LEU A 697 -6.98 22.45 14.55
C LEU A 697 -7.78 22.34 13.26
N SER A 698 -8.79 21.47 13.25
CA SER A 698 -9.70 21.31 12.12
C SER A 698 -11.15 21.36 12.58
N VAL A 699 -11.97 22.23 11.98
CA VAL A 699 -13.40 22.41 12.29
C VAL A 699 -14.21 22.33 11.00
N PHE A 700 -15.11 21.34 10.93
CA PHE A 700 -15.94 21.12 9.74
C PHE A 700 -17.40 20.86 10.11
N LEU A 701 -18.34 21.32 9.28
CA LEU A 701 -19.77 21.10 9.48
C LEU A 701 -20.28 21.55 10.88
N CYS A 702 -19.66 22.59 11.45
CA CYS A 702 -19.99 23.15 12.77
C CYS A 702 -20.44 24.62 12.64
N PRO A 703 -21.62 24.92 12.06
CA PRO A 703 -21.98 26.25 11.55
C PRO A 703 -21.85 27.40 12.58
N LEU A 704 -22.22 27.16 13.84
CA LEU A 704 -22.14 28.17 14.89
C LEU A 704 -20.68 28.47 15.30
N LEU A 705 -19.86 27.42 15.41
CA LEU A 705 -18.46 27.53 15.78
C LEU A 705 -17.61 28.09 14.64
N GLU A 706 -17.88 27.66 13.40
CA GLU A 706 -17.18 28.09 12.19
C GLU A 706 -17.25 29.62 12.03
N HIS A 707 -18.44 30.22 12.23
CA HIS A 707 -18.60 31.67 12.17
C HIS A 707 -17.76 32.42 13.21
N ARG A 708 -17.63 31.87 14.42
CA ARG A 708 -16.85 32.49 15.51
C ARG A 708 -15.35 32.24 15.40
N CYS A 709 -14.94 31.21 14.67
CA CYS A 709 -13.53 30.91 14.43
C CYS A 709 -13.01 31.58 13.15
N GLN A 710 -13.81 32.42 12.47
CA GLN A 710 -13.37 33.12 11.25
C GLN A 710 -12.12 33.97 11.49
N PRO A 711 -11.13 33.93 10.58
CA PRO A 711 -9.91 34.74 10.69
C PRO A 711 -10.22 36.22 10.90
N TYR A 712 -9.55 36.83 11.88
CA TYR A 712 -9.56 38.28 12.19
C TYR A 712 -10.91 38.90 12.57
N THR A 713 -12.02 38.19 12.39
CA THR A 713 -13.39 38.70 12.50
C THR A 713 -14.24 37.90 13.49
N GLY A 714 -13.91 36.63 13.70
CA GLY A 714 -14.60 35.75 14.62
C GLY A 714 -14.21 36.00 16.08
N GLU A 715 -15.20 35.99 16.98
CA GLU A 715 -15.00 36.21 18.42
C GLU A 715 -14.09 35.18 19.11
N ASP A 716 -14.02 33.95 18.57
CA ASP A 716 -13.17 32.89 19.10
C ASP A 716 -11.82 32.80 18.36
N TRP A 717 -11.57 33.62 17.33
CA TRP A 717 -10.29 33.67 16.62
C TRP A 717 -9.08 33.93 17.53
N PRO A 718 -9.12 34.88 18.49
CA PRO A 718 -8.01 35.11 19.42
C PRO A 718 -7.67 33.87 20.28
N LYS A 719 -8.62 32.95 20.45
CA LYS A 719 -8.44 31.72 21.24
C LYS A 719 -7.65 30.65 20.49
N ILE A 720 -7.51 30.76 19.16
CA ILE A 720 -6.90 29.74 18.30
C ILE A 720 -5.81 30.27 17.38
N CYS A 721 -5.65 31.59 17.24
CA CYS A 721 -4.71 32.19 16.30
C CYS A 721 -3.23 31.80 16.52
N HIS A 722 -2.89 31.30 17.71
CA HIS A 722 -1.56 30.77 18.04
C HIS A 722 -1.26 29.40 17.42
N ILE A 723 -2.27 28.70 16.89
CA ILE A 723 -2.14 27.36 16.30
C ILE A 723 -1.59 27.48 14.87
N PRO A 724 -0.49 26.79 14.52
CA PRO A 724 0.15 26.90 13.20
C PRO A 724 -0.74 26.52 12.00
N HIS A 725 -1.54 25.47 12.14
CA HIS A 725 -2.38 24.93 11.06
C HIS A 725 -3.84 24.90 11.49
N ILE A 726 -4.66 25.79 10.93
CA ILE A 726 -6.10 25.86 11.23
C ILE A 726 -6.88 25.59 9.95
N GLU A 727 -7.82 24.65 9.98
CA GLU A 727 -8.73 24.38 8.87
C GLU A 727 -10.19 24.57 9.30
N ILE A 728 -10.95 25.41 8.60
CA ILE A 728 -12.36 25.72 8.91
C ILE A 728 -13.17 25.67 7.63
N SER A 729 -14.21 24.82 7.55
CA SER A 729 -15.14 24.75 6.41
C SER A 729 -14.46 24.59 5.03
N PHE A 730 -13.37 23.82 4.96
CA PHE A 730 -12.49 23.63 3.77
C PHE A 730 -11.60 24.82 3.39
N PHE A 731 -11.52 25.87 4.23
CA PHE A 731 -10.51 26.92 4.13
C PHE A 731 -9.31 26.59 5.03
N GLN A 732 -8.12 26.54 4.44
CA GLN A 732 -6.87 26.31 5.17
C GLN A 732 -6.25 27.67 5.53
N ILE A 733 -6.07 27.93 6.82
CA ILE A 733 -5.54 29.17 7.37
C ILE A 733 -4.17 28.84 7.99
N SER A 734 -3.09 29.31 7.37
CA SER A 734 -1.75 29.28 7.95
C SER A 734 -1.52 30.57 8.74
N CYS A 735 -1.48 30.49 10.06
CA CYS A 735 -1.05 31.63 10.88
C CYS A 735 0.47 31.80 10.73
N GLN A 736 0.91 32.92 10.16
CA GLN A 736 2.32 33.31 10.18
C GLN A 736 2.65 33.78 11.60
N SER A 737 3.56 33.09 12.27
CA SER A 737 4.25 33.59 13.47
C SER A 737 5.20 34.71 13.13
#